data_AF-A0A4Q5T6Z4-F1
#
_entry.id   AF-A0A4Q5T6Z4-F1
#
_cell.length_a   1.000
_cell.length_b   1.000
_cell.length_c   1.000
_cell.angle_alpha   90.00
_cell.angle_beta   90.00
_cell.angle_gamma   90.00
#
_symmetry.space_group_name_H-M   'P 1'
#
loop_
_entity.id
_entity.type
_entity.pdbx_description
1 polymer ?
#
loop_
_entity_poly.entity_id
_entity_poly.type
_entity_poly.pdbx_seq_one_letter_code
_entity_poly.pdbx_strand_id
1 'polypeptide(L)'
;MDDLLQEFIAETRETLEALSGEIVAWEADPDDKRRLDAIFRFVHTVKGSCGFLDLPRLARLSHAAEDVLAQVRGGERVPDAAMVNAVLAVVDRIGELVEAIDTGESLDDSGEDALIAALAEGTDMIAVGPAATVVRMPARSVRLNVDLLDRMMSGMSDMVLARNELSRRMRAGDIDPTLEAALERLSLTVSEMRDTVTRTRMQKIDALFSALPRMVRDTAAGLGKSVTLHVEGADVELDREMIEVMRDPLVHIVRNAIDHGIETPGERRVAGKRENGRLIVSARQSGNQIIIEIVDDGRGIDTERLIAKQVQQGGDEHQLRALSDRAKLDLVFEAGLSSKEQVSEISGRGVGMDVVRTAIEQIGGRVELDSNAGKGLRISIHVPLTLSIISAIVVGAGGQRFAIPRQSIEEIVTDRGEAIRIDTIGGAQVLTVRGRRMPLLNLCEVLGLRRLESTAPRMISIVSVSEGSYALAADSVLDNEELVIKPASPAVMSMGLYAGQTLPDSGLPMLLLDCAGVANAAGLDFDRHGRRSFEEEAGEVEATGIPALLFCDLDGVRRAVPLAAVDRVEQVDAANIRFAGGRHRLTIDGRILPLAAQGELEGRAQISVLRLTDGSSEVSYAIDEAIDIVMLPEEIVPAREPGPVAGVALLDGEQIELLDMMWVFDAHADRDDMGDAERPVCLIQGDNDGWIASFVRPLLETSGYRVAFELAPGERAAVVLSSDDAAPASAETAPVVRLRRGRVAAGTLDDSVYRYDRAGLLSALDAKTAGKR
;
A
#
# COMPACT_ATOMS: atom_id res chain seq x y z
N MET A 1 -35.81 16.28 -29.80
CA MET A 1 -36.51 15.22 -29.04
C MET A 1 -35.49 14.55 -28.14
N ASP A 2 -34.33 14.19 -28.68
CA ASP A 2 -33.19 13.68 -27.90
C ASP A 2 -32.69 14.62 -26.80
N ASP A 3 -32.57 15.94 -27.05
CA ASP A 3 -32.12 16.88 -26.01
C ASP A 3 -33.08 16.96 -24.80
N LEU A 4 -34.39 16.91 -25.05
CA LEU A 4 -35.42 16.93 -24.00
C LEU A 4 -35.50 15.59 -23.25
N LEU A 5 -35.24 14.49 -23.94
CA LEU A 5 -35.16 13.16 -23.34
C LEU A 5 -33.92 13.06 -22.43
N GLN A 6 -32.78 13.59 -22.87
CA GLN A 6 -31.54 13.62 -22.09
C GLN A 6 -31.65 14.55 -20.87
N GLU A 7 -32.30 15.70 -21.00
CA GLU A 7 -32.62 16.58 -19.87
C GLU A 7 -33.53 15.87 -18.85
N PHE A 8 -34.57 15.18 -19.33
CA PHE A 8 -35.46 14.38 -18.48
C PHE A 8 -34.73 13.24 -17.75
N ILE A 9 -33.84 12.51 -18.44
CA ILE A 9 -33.02 11.43 -17.85
C ILE A 9 -32.14 12.00 -16.74
N ALA A 10 -31.46 13.11 -17.00
CA ALA A 10 -30.59 13.76 -16.03
C ALA A 10 -31.37 14.25 -14.78
N GLU A 11 -32.50 14.95 -14.98
CA GLU A 11 -33.34 15.46 -13.89
C GLU A 11 -33.96 14.30 -13.06
N THR A 12 -34.39 13.24 -13.73
CA THR A 12 -34.96 12.06 -13.06
C THR A 12 -33.90 11.32 -12.24
N ARG A 13 -32.68 11.16 -12.76
CA ARG A 13 -31.55 10.55 -12.01
C ARG A 13 -31.17 11.35 -10.77
N GLU A 14 -31.02 12.67 -10.91
CA GLU A 14 -30.69 13.55 -9.79
C GLU A 14 -31.75 13.45 -8.67
N THR A 15 -33.02 13.40 -9.07
CA THR A 15 -34.11 13.34 -8.09
C THR A 15 -34.26 11.95 -7.46
N LEU A 16 -34.02 10.85 -8.20
CA LEU A 16 -34.01 9.47 -7.67
C LEU A 16 -32.94 9.28 -6.57
N GLU A 17 -31.75 9.85 -6.77
CA GLU A 17 -30.67 9.81 -5.77
C GLU A 17 -31.06 10.54 -4.48
N ALA A 18 -31.71 11.71 -4.62
CA ALA A 18 -32.20 12.48 -3.48
C ALA A 18 -33.36 11.76 -2.74
N LEU A 19 -34.17 10.98 -3.47
CA LEU A 19 -35.36 10.33 -2.93
C LEU A 19 -35.07 9.05 -2.14
N SER A 20 -34.01 8.32 -2.51
CA SER A 20 -33.67 7.00 -1.93
C SER A 20 -33.54 7.06 -0.40
N GLY A 21 -32.96 8.13 0.13
CA GLY A 21 -32.86 8.35 1.58
C GLY A 21 -34.17 8.78 2.24
N GLU A 22 -35.05 9.45 1.50
CA GLU A 22 -36.34 9.93 2.02
C GLU A 22 -37.37 8.80 2.14
N ILE A 23 -37.37 7.82 1.23
CA ILE A 23 -38.29 6.68 1.31
C ILE A 23 -37.94 5.73 2.46
N VAL A 24 -36.64 5.43 2.66
CA VAL A 24 -36.19 4.61 3.81
C VAL A 24 -36.49 5.31 5.14
N ALA A 25 -36.34 6.63 5.19
CA ALA A 25 -36.71 7.39 6.38
C ALA A 25 -38.22 7.44 6.62
N TRP A 26 -39.03 7.43 5.55
CA TRP A 26 -40.48 7.32 5.62
C TRP A 26 -40.93 5.90 6.02
N GLU A 27 -40.19 4.85 5.68
CA GLU A 27 -40.42 3.49 6.20
C GLU A 27 -40.25 3.44 7.73
N ALA A 28 -39.25 4.15 8.25
CA ALA A 28 -38.98 4.23 9.68
C ALA A 28 -39.98 5.12 10.45
N ASP A 29 -40.51 6.16 9.81
CA ASP A 29 -41.53 7.06 10.37
C ASP A 29 -42.64 7.36 9.34
N PRO A 30 -43.63 6.46 9.18
CA PRO A 30 -44.68 6.58 8.15
C PRO A 30 -45.61 7.78 8.30
N ASP A 31 -45.64 8.41 9.50
CA ASP A 31 -46.45 9.59 9.80
C ASP A 31 -45.75 10.90 9.38
N ASP A 32 -44.50 10.86 8.92
CA ASP A 32 -43.73 12.05 8.47
C ASP A 32 -44.26 12.60 7.14
N LYS A 33 -45.24 13.50 7.24
CA LYS A 33 -45.87 14.19 6.11
C LYS A 33 -44.89 14.95 5.23
N ARG A 34 -43.76 15.44 5.78
CA ARG A 34 -42.77 16.21 5.00
C ARG A 34 -42.09 15.30 3.97
N ARG A 35 -41.79 14.07 4.36
CA ARG A 35 -41.16 13.06 3.50
C ARG A 35 -42.14 12.52 2.47
N LEU A 36 -43.37 12.23 2.91
CA LEU A 36 -44.46 11.85 2.00
C LEU A 36 -44.68 12.92 0.91
N ASP A 37 -44.70 14.20 1.26
CA ASP A 37 -44.85 15.30 0.29
C ASP A 37 -43.63 15.44 -0.65
N ALA A 38 -42.43 15.01 -0.24
CA ALA A 38 -41.25 14.98 -1.10
C ALA A 38 -41.31 13.82 -2.10
N ILE A 39 -41.66 12.62 -1.62
CA ILE A 39 -41.84 11.41 -2.43
C ILE A 39 -42.96 11.63 -3.47
N PHE A 40 -44.10 12.17 -3.04
CA PHE A 40 -45.22 12.49 -3.92
C PHE A 40 -44.84 13.47 -5.03
N ARG A 41 -44.12 14.55 -4.70
CA ARG A 41 -43.70 15.56 -5.69
C ARG A 41 -42.83 14.96 -6.79
N PHE A 42 -41.89 14.08 -6.44
CA PHE A 42 -41.06 13.41 -7.43
C PHE A 42 -41.89 12.56 -8.39
N VAL A 43 -42.73 11.66 -7.86
CA VAL A 43 -43.54 10.76 -8.69
C VAL A 43 -44.48 11.57 -9.59
N HIS A 44 -45.04 12.67 -9.09
CA HIS A 44 -45.86 13.60 -9.86
C HIS A 44 -45.08 14.27 -11.01
N THR A 45 -43.84 14.73 -10.76
CA THR A 45 -42.97 15.32 -11.79
C THR A 45 -42.60 14.28 -12.86
N VAL A 46 -42.22 13.06 -12.46
CA VAL A 46 -41.90 11.99 -13.42
C VAL A 46 -43.10 11.68 -14.31
N LYS A 47 -44.30 11.53 -13.75
CA LYS A 47 -45.53 11.31 -14.52
C LYS A 47 -45.79 12.43 -15.52
N GLY A 48 -45.66 13.69 -15.09
CA GLY A 48 -45.86 14.86 -15.94
C GLY A 48 -44.94 14.89 -17.16
N SER A 49 -43.67 14.55 -16.95
CA SER A 49 -42.66 14.52 -18.01
C SER A 49 -42.80 13.30 -18.94
N CYS A 50 -43.17 12.13 -18.42
CA CYS A 50 -43.40 10.91 -19.22
C CYS A 50 -44.55 11.05 -20.22
N GLY A 51 -45.60 11.80 -19.86
CA GLY A 51 -46.74 12.04 -20.75
C GLY A 51 -46.41 12.90 -21.98
N PHE A 52 -45.36 13.74 -21.89
CA PHE A 52 -44.88 14.57 -22.99
C PHE A 52 -43.88 13.84 -23.89
N LEU A 53 -43.10 12.91 -23.34
CA LEU A 53 -42.02 12.19 -24.03
C LEU A 53 -42.42 10.83 -24.61
N ASP A 54 -43.71 10.46 -24.56
CA ASP A 54 -44.26 9.17 -25.03
C ASP A 54 -43.55 7.94 -24.43
N LEU A 55 -43.39 7.94 -23.10
CA LEU A 55 -42.75 6.86 -22.33
C LEU A 55 -43.81 6.05 -21.56
N PRO A 56 -44.56 5.14 -22.21
CA PRO A 56 -45.76 4.51 -21.63
C PRO A 56 -45.48 3.62 -20.42
N ARG A 57 -44.30 2.97 -20.36
CA ARG A 57 -43.93 2.10 -19.23
C ARG A 57 -43.70 2.91 -17.94
N LEU A 58 -42.90 3.98 -18.03
CA LEU A 58 -42.66 4.92 -16.92
C LEU A 58 -43.95 5.66 -16.50
N ALA A 59 -44.79 6.03 -17.47
CA ALA A 59 -46.08 6.65 -17.19
C ALA A 59 -47.01 5.73 -16.36
N ARG A 60 -47.08 4.43 -16.66
CA ARG A 60 -47.89 3.47 -15.89
C ARG A 60 -47.40 3.32 -14.44
N LEU A 61 -46.10 3.14 -14.25
CA LEU A 61 -45.50 2.94 -12.91
C LEU A 61 -45.64 4.19 -12.04
N SER A 62 -45.30 5.36 -12.57
CA SER A 62 -45.45 6.63 -11.87
C SER A 62 -46.91 6.94 -11.53
N HIS A 63 -47.86 6.62 -12.43
CA HIS A 63 -49.28 6.78 -12.14
C HIS A 63 -49.74 5.89 -10.97
N ALA A 64 -49.35 4.61 -10.97
CA ALA A 64 -49.74 3.68 -9.91
C ALA A 64 -49.17 4.08 -8.54
N ALA A 65 -47.89 4.51 -8.50
CA ALA A 65 -47.27 4.99 -7.27
C ALA A 65 -47.92 6.30 -6.77
N GLU A 66 -48.25 7.23 -7.68
CA GLU A 66 -48.89 8.49 -7.31
C GLU A 66 -50.27 8.29 -6.68
N ASP A 67 -51.09 7.39 -7.25
CA ASP A 67 -52.45 7.13 -6.76
C ASP A 67 -52.44 6.63 -5.31
N VAL A 68 -51.52 5.72 -4.98
CA VAL A 68 -51.36 5.20 -3.62
C VAL A 68 -50.85 6.27 -2.66
N LEU A 69 -49.83 7.03 -3.07
CA LEU A 69 -49.30 8.13 -2.25
C LEU A 69 -50.34 9.23 -2.03
N ALA A 70 -51.24 9.48 -3.00
CA ALA A 70 -52.35 10.42 -2.86
C ALA A 70 -53.37 9.97 -1.81
N GLN A 71 -53.73 8.69 -1.77
CA GLN A 71 -54.64 8.11 -0.77
C GLN A 71 -54.06 8.24 0.65
N VAL A 72 -52.77 7.97 0.79
CA VAL A 72 -52.05 8.11 2.07
C VAL A 72 -51.99 9.56 2.52
N ARG A 73 -51.69 10.46 1.59
CA ARG A 73 -51.67 11.91 1.83
C ARG A 73 -53.05 12.47 2.18
N GLY A 74 -54.11 11.93 1.59
CA GLY A 74 -55.51 12.25 1.88
C GLY A 74 -56.02 11.67 3.20
N GLY A 75 -55.25 10.78 3.83
CA GLY A 75 -55.67 10.05 5.04
C GLY A 75 -56.71 8.96 4.78
N GLU A 76 -56.90 8.58 3.51
CA GLU A 76 -57.81 7.51 3.09
C GLU A 76 -57.20 6.12 3.31
N ARG A 77 -55.86 6.03 3.30
CA ARG A 77 -55.09 4.79 3.51
C ARG A 77 -53.98 5.01 4.52
N VAL A 78 -53.81 4.08 5.46
CA VAL A 78 -52.69 4.11 6.43
C VAL A 78 -51.48 3.42 5.79
N PRO A 79 -50.28 4.03 5.84
CA PRO A 79 -49.08 3.42 5.30
C PRO A 79 -48.67 2.19 6.13
N ASP A 80 -48.56 1.04 5.48
CA ASP A 80 -47.99 -0.18 6.06
C ASP A 80 -46.66 -0.56 5.38
N ALA A 81 -45.89 -1.45 6.01
CA ALA A 81 -44.58 -1.84 5.51
C ALA A 81 -44.65 -2.51 4.12
N ALA A 82 -45.74 -3.21 3.80
CA ALA A 82 -45.93 -3.83 2.49
C ALA A 82 -46.08 -2.78 1.38
N MET A 83 -46.87 -1.74 1.64
CA MET A 83 -47.09 -0.62 0.72
C MET A 83 -45.82 0.21 0.53
N VAL A 84 -45.06 0.50 1.60
CA VAL A 84 -43.79 1.24 1.49
C VAL A 84 -42.78 0.45 0.65
N ASN A 85 -42.66 -0.86 0.87
CA ASN A 85 -41.79 -1.72 0.06
C ASN A 85 -42.24 -1.81 -1.41
N ALA A 86 -43.56 -1.83 -1.66
CA ALA A 86 -44.08 -1.79 -3.03
C ALA A 86 -43.77 -0.46 -3.73
N VAL A 87 -43.86 0.68 -3.01
CA VAL A 87 -43.46 1.99 -3.55
C VAL A 87 -41.96 2.05 -3.83
N LEU A 88 -41.11 1.52 -2.93
CA LEU A 88 -39.66 1.40 -3.16
C LEU A 88 -39.36 0.63 -4.45
N ALA A 89 -39.95 -0.57 -4.59
CA ALA A 89 -39.72 -1.41 -5.75
C ALA A 89 -40.18 -0.76 -7.07
N VAL A 90 -41.23 0.08 -7.03
CA VAL A 90 -41.68 0.85 -8.20
C VAL A 90 -40.70 1.98 -8.53
N VAL A 91 -40.16 2.67 -7.54
CA VAL A 91 -39.16 3.73 -7.73
C VAL A 91 -37.85 3.15 -8.27
N ASP A 92 -37.42 1.99 -7.76
CA ASP A 92 -36.26 1.26 -8.26
C ASP A 92 -36.47 0.86 -9.74
N ARG A 93 -37.65 0.33 -10.08
CA ARG A 93 -37.98 -0.02 -11.46
C ARG A 93 -38.05 1.19 -12.39
N ILE A 94 -38.49 2.36 -11.91
CA ILE A 94 -38.41 3.62 -12.65
C ILE A 94 -36.95 3.97 -12.94
N GLY A 95 -36.04 3.80 -11.97
CA GLY A 95 -34.60 3.99 -12.16
C GLY A 95 -34.03 3.06 -13.23
N GLU A 96 -34.35 1.76 -13.17
CA GLU A 96 -33.89 0.78 -14.18
C GLU A 96 -34.37 1.13 -15.59
N LEU A 97 -35.61 1.60 -15.75
CA LEU A 97 -36.14 2.04 -17.03
C LEU A 97 -35.43 3.28 -17.58
N VAL A 98 -35.13 4.25 -16.72
CA VAL A 98 -34.39 5.46 -17.10
C VAL A 98 -32.97 5.11 -17.57
N GLU A 99 -32.29 4.19 -16.87
CA GLU A 99 -30.97 3.68 -17.27
C GLU A 99 -31.02 2.92 -18.61
N ALA A 100 -32.03 2.08 -18.81
CA ALA A 100 -32.21 1.35 -20.07
C ALA A 100 -32.47 2.29 -21.25
N ILE A 101 -33.24 3.37 -21.05
CA ILE A 101 -33.50 4.38 -22.08
C ILE A 101 -32.21 5.14 -22.45
N ASP A 102 -31.35 5.46 -21.47
CA ASP A 102 -30.09 6.18 -21.72
C ASP A 102 -29.05 5.31 -22.44
N THR A 103 -28.96 4.04 -22.08
CA THR A 103 -28.00 3.08 -22.65
C THR A 103 -28.46 2.48 -23.98
N GLY A 104 -29.75 2.64 -24.33
CA GLY A 104 -30.37 2.03 -25.51
C GLY A 104 -30.58 0.51 -25.38
N GLU A 105 -30.48 -0.04 -24.16
CA GLU A 105 -30.72 -1.46 -23.89
C GLU A 105 -32.22 -1.75 -23.75
N SER A 106 -32.67 -2.93 -24.22
CA SER A 106 -34.05 -3.35 -24.01
C SER A 106 -34.20 -4.01 -22.63
N LEU A 107 -34.88 -3.34 -21.70
CA LEU A 107 -35.30 -3.93 -20.44
C LEU A 107 -36.53 -4.83 -20.66
N ASP A 108 -36.57 -5.99 -20.01
CA ASP A 108 -37.72 -6.90 -20.07
C ASP A 108 -39.01 -6.22 -19.56
N ASP A 109 -40.18 -6.57 -20.11
CA ASP A 109 -41.47 -6.03 -19.62
C ASP A 109 -42.01 -6.83 -18.41
N SER A 110 -41.36 -7.95 -18.07
CA SER A 110 -41.76 -8.84 -16.98
C SER A 110 -41.49 -8.22 -15.61
N GLY A 111 -42.56 -7.90 -14.88
CA GLY A 111 -42.49 -7.49 -13.47
C GLY A 111 -43.29 -6.22 -13.15
N GLU A 112 -43.53 -5.35 -14.13
CA GLU A 112 -44.24 -4.08 -13.91
C GLU A 112 -45.69 -4.31 -13.45
N ASP A 113 -46.39 -5.26 -14.07
CA ASP A 113 -47.77 -5.59 -13.69
C ASP A 113 -47.86 -6.18 -12.27
N ALA A 114 -46.82 -6.91 -11.84
CA ALA A 114 -46.73 -7.46 -10.49
C ALA A 114 -46.44 -6.36 -9.45
N LEU A 115 -45.60 -5.38 -9.79
CA LEU A 115 -45.32 -4.21 -8.95
C LEU A 115 -46.56 -3.31 -8.80
N ILE A 116 -47.29 -3.09 -9.89
CA ILE A 116 -48.56 -2.34 -9.86
C ILE A 116 -49.62 -3.11 -9.04
N ALA A 117 -49.66 -4.44 -9.14
CA ALA A 117 -50.56 -5.26 -8.33
C ALA A 117 -50.20 -5.23 -6.83
N ALA A 118 -48.91 -5.18 -6.49
CA ALA A 118 -48.43 -5.07 -5.11
C ALA A 118 -48.79 -3.72 -4.44
N LEU A 119 -49.05 -2.68 -5.24
CA LEU A 119 -49.54 -1.39 -4.77
C LEU A 119 -51.05 -1.41 -4.41
N ALA A 120 -51.81 -2.37 -4.94
CA ALA A 120 -53.24 -2.52 -4.65
C ALA A 120 -53.49 -3.17 -3.27
N GLU A 121 -54.51 -2.69 -2.54
CA GLU A 121 -54.85 -3.19 -1.21
C GLU A 121 -55.11 -4.70 -1.18
N GLY A 122 -54.39 -5.42 -0.30
CA GLY A 122 -54.71 -6.81 0.06
C GLY A 122 -53.94 -7.92 -0.65
N THR A 123 -52.73 -7.68 -1.15
CA THR A 123 -51.87 -8.75 -1.70
C THR A 123 -50.77 -9.15 -0.72
N ASP A 124 -50.84 -10.40 -0.23
CA ASP A 124 -49.80 -11.00 0.62
C ASP A 124 -48.49 -11.21 -0.17
N MET A 125 -47.39 -10.79 0.46
CA MET A 125 -45.97 -10.83 0.10
C MET A 125 -45.50 -11.76 -1.05
N ILE A 126 -44.74 -11.17 -1.99
CA ILE A 126 -43.62 -11.88 -2.65
C ILE A 126 -42.34 -11.48 -1.93
N ALA A 127 -41.86 -12.36 -1.06
CA ALA A 127 -40.59 -12.19 -0.35
C ALA A 127 -39.41 -12.35 -1.32
N VAL A 128 -38.74 -11.24 -1.66
CA VAL A 128 -37.33 -11.26 -2.08
C VAL A 128 -36.51 -11.09 -0.80
N GLY A 129 -35.69 -12.10 -0.47
CA GLY A 129 -35.01 -12.21 0.83
C GLY A 129 -34.08 -11.03 1.14
N PRO A 130 -33.91 -10.64 2.42
CA PRO A 130 -33.10 -9.49 2.78
C PRO A 130 -31.61 -9.85 2.67
N ALA A 131 -30.90 -9.22 1.74
CA ALA A 131 -29.46 -9.06 1.85
C ALA A 131 -29.21 -8.07 3.01
N ALA A 132 -28.43 -8.51 4.01
CA ALA A 132 -28.09 -7.69 5.16
C ALA A 132 -27.37 -6.40 4.72
N THR A 133 -28.08 -5.27 4.80
CA THR A 133 -27.52 -3.93 4.60
C THR A 133 -26.75 -3.51 5.85
N VAL A 134 -25.43 -3.65 5.79
CA VAL A 134 -24.51 -2.99 6.73
C VAL A 134 -24.65 -1.48 6.50
N VAL A 135 -25.13 -0.75 7.52
CA VAL A 135 -25.17 0.71 7.52
C VAL A 135 -23.73 1.25 7.42
N ARG A 136 -23.33 1.67 6.22
CA ARG A 136 -22.17 2.54 6.03
C ARG A 136 -22.66 3.98 6.00
N MET A 137 -22.10 4.84 6.84
CA MET A 137 -22.30 6.29 6.72
C MET A 137 -21.92 6.69 5.28
N PRO A 138 -22.73 7.50 4.57
CA PRO A 138 -22.40 7.90 3.22
C PRO A 138 -21.10 8.71 3.26
N ALA A 139 -20.03 8.13 2.72
CA ALA A 139 -18.86 8.91 2.35
C ALA A 139 -19.36 10.00 1.40
N ARG A 140 -19.00 11.26 1.67
CA ARG A 140 -19.28 12.36 0.74
C ARG A 140 -18.49 12.12 -0.54
N SER A 141 -19.07 11.37 -1.48
CA SER A 141 -18.50 11.14 -2.81
C SER A 141 -19.10 12.15 -3.78
N VAL A 142 -18.25 12.95 -4.41
CA VAL A 142 -18.66 13.85 -5.51
C VAL A 142 -18.50 13.06 -6.81
N ARG A 143 -19.60 12.85 -7.54
CA ARG A 143 -19.56 12.26 -8.89
C ARG A 143 -19.09 13.35 -9.86
N LEU A 144 -17.95 13.13 -10.49
CA LEU A 144 -17.34 14.06 -11.45
C LEU A 144 -17.56 13.53 -12.86
N ASN A 145 -17.94 14.41 -13.79
CA ASN A 145 -17.99 14.07 -15.21
C ASN A 145 -16.57 13.77 -15.72
N VAL A 146 -16.42 12.70 -16.51
CA VAL A 146 -15.15 12.28 -17.13
C VAL A 146 -14.52 13.41 -17.95
N ASP A 147 -15.33 14.17 -18.70
CA ASP A 147 -14.84 15.32 -19.49
C ASP A 147 -14.24 16.45 -18.64
N LEU A 148 -14.71 16.58 -17.38
CA LEU A 148 -14.17 17.56 -16.46
C LEU A 148 -12.78 17.15 -15.97
N LEU A 149 -12.58 15.85 -15.67
CA LEU A 149 -11.29 15.31 -15.28
C LEU A 149 -10.25 15.45 -16.40
N ASP A 150 -10.65 15.18 -17.65
CA ASP A 150 -9.74 15.31 -18.80
C ASP A 150 -9.35 16.78 -19.07
N ARG A 151 -10.28 17.72 -18.93
CA ARG A 151 -9.96 19.16 -18.99
C ARG A 151 -9.04 19.61 -17.85
N MET A 152 -9.22 19.07 -16.63
CA MET A 152 -8.32 19.34 -15.51
C MET A 152 -6.91 18.81 -15.78
N MET A 153 -6.77 17.61 -16.35
CA MET A 153 -5.46 17.04 -16.74
C MET A 153 -4.76 17.87 -17.82
N SER A 154 -5.49 18.33 -18.84
CA SER A 154 -4.92 19.22 -19.86
C SER A 154 -4.44 20.53 -19.23
N GLY A 155 -5.27 21.17 -18.39
CA GLY A 155 -4.92 22.42 -17.73
C GLY A 155 -3.74 22.29 -16.76
N MET A 156 -3.59 21.16 -16.07
CA MET A 156 -2.42 20.87 -15.25
C MET A 156 -1.16 20.63 -16.06
N SER A 157 -1.28 19.94 -17.20
CA SER A 157 -0.15 19.74 -18.13
C SER A 157 0.37 21.10 -18.62
N ASP A 158 -0.53 22.00 -18.99
CA ASP A 158 -0.17 23.38 -19.37
C ASP A 158 0.44 24.17 -18.21
N MET A 159 -0.02 23.95 -16.98
CA MET A 159 0.52 24.60 -15.78
C MET A 159 1.95 24.12 -15.45
N VAL A 160 2.22 22.82 -15.61
CA VAL A 160 3.58 22.26 -15.47
C VAL A 160 4.52 22.84 -16.53
N LEU A 161 4.05 22.92 -17.79
CA LEU A 161 4.81 23.57 -18.87
C LEU A 161 5.10 25.05 -18.56
N ALA A 162 4.08 25.81 -18.12
CA ALA A 162 4.24 27.21 -17.74
C ALA A 162 5.21 27.40 -16.55
N ARG A 163 5.17 26.51 -15.56
CA ARG A 163 6.10 26.49 -14.43
C ARG A 163 7.53 26.18 -14.87
N ASN A 164 7.72 25.21 -15.76
CA ASN A 164 9.03 24.83 -16.28
C ASN A 164 9.66 25.98 -17.08
N GLU A 165 8.87 26.65 -17.92
CA GLU A 165 9.30 27.84 -18.65
C GLU A 165 9.71 28.98 -17.70
N LEU A 166 8.96 29.20 -16.61
CA LEU A 166 9.30 30.21 -15.61
C LEU A 166 10.62 29.86 -14.88
N SER A 167 10.79 28.60 -14.45
CA SER A 167 12.02 28.12 -13.80
C SER A 167 13.23 28.30 -14.71
N ARG A 168 13.07 27.99 -16.00
CA ARG A 168 14.14 28.10 -17.00
C ARG A 168 14.55 29.56 -17.25
N ARG A 169 13.58 30.47 -17.38
CA ARG A 169 13.86 31.91 -17.55
C ARG A 169 14.54 32.52 -16.34
N MET A 170 14.19 32.06 -15.15
CA MET A 170 14.78 32.56 -13.92
C MET A 170 16.25 32.15 -13.77
N ARG A 171 16.64 30.94 -14.21
CA ARG A 171 18.06 30.47 -14.19
C ARG A 171 19.03 31.29 -15.05
N ALA A 172 18.55 32.22 -15.88
CA ALA A 172 19.38 33.04 -16.77
C ALA A 172 19.89 34.37 -16.14
N GLY A 173 19.62 34.66 -14.86
CA GLY A 173 20.06 35.89 -14.17
C GLY A 173 20.35 35.70 -12.66
N ASP A 174 20.76 36.78 -11.98
CA ASP A 174 20.84 36.83 -10.51
C ASP A 174 19.41 36.83 -9.94
N ILE A 175 19.03 35.74 -9.27
CA ILE A 175 17.64 35.51 -8.83
C ILE A 175 17.48 35.94 -7.37
N ASP A 176 16.39 36.63 -7.07
CA ASP A 176 15.94 36.90 -5.70
C ASP A 176 15.57 35.56 -5.00
N PRO A 177 16.19 35.21 -3.86
CA PRO A 177 15.88 34.00 -3.10
C PRO A 177 14.40 33.86 -2.73
N THR A 178 13.67 34.98 -2.60
CA THR A 178 12.24 34.96 -2.31
C THR A 178 11.39 34.51 -3.51
N LEU A 179 11.83 34.82 -4.73
CA LEU A 179 11.17 34.40 -5.96
C LEU A 179 11.44 32.92 -6.26
N GLU A 180 12.65 32.45 -5.96
CA GLU A 180 13.01 31.03 -6.03
C GLU A 180 12.15 30.19 -5.07
N ALA A 181 12.04 30.61 -3.80
CA ALA A 181 11.16 29.95 -2.82
C ALA A 181 9.67 29.99 -3.22
N ALA A 182 9.20 31.07 -3.84
CA ALA A 182 7.83 31.17 -4.33
C ALA A 182 7.57 30.19 -5.49
N LEU A 183 8.54 29.99 -6.37
CA LEU A 183 8.46 29.04 -7.47
C LEU A 183 8.50 27.60 -6.98
N GLU A 184 9.34 27.27 -6.00
CA GLU A 184 9.33 25.96 -5.36
C GLU A 184 7.96 25.62 -4.74
N ARG A 185 7.35 26.59 -4.02
CA ARG A 185 6.00 26.41 -3.46
C ARG A 185 4.94 26.20 -4.55
N LEU A 186 4.99 26.96 -5.64
CA LEU A 186 4.11 26.75 -6.79
C LEU A 186 4.26 25.33 -7.34
N SER A 187 5.50 24.86 -7.45
CA SER A 187 5.84 23.53 -7.98
C SER A 187 5.25 22.41 -7.12
N LEU A 188 5.36 22.54 -5.80
CA LEU A 188 4.77 21.61 -4.84
C LEU A 188 3.24 21.59 -4.97
N THR A 189 2.61 22.76 -5.02
CA THR A 189 1.14 22.84 -5.16
C THR A 189 0.64 22.27 -6.48
N VAL A 190 1.35 22.49 -7.59
CA VAL A 190 1.02 21.89 -8.90
C VAL A 190 1.12 20.37 -8.82
N SER A 191 2.16 19.84 -8.18
CA SER A 191 2.35 18.41 -7.97
C SER A 191 1.24 17.81 -7.10
N GLU A 192 0.87 18.46 -5.99
CA GLU A 192 -0.23 18.03 -5.11
C GLU A 192 -1.59 18.02 -5.83
N MET A 193 -1.88 19.04 -6.65
CA MET A 193 -3.09 19.07 -7.47
C MET A 193 -3.10 17.92 -8.48
N ARG A 194 -1.97 17.66 -9.13
CA ARG A 194 -1.82 16.56 -10.09
C ARG A 194 -2.06 15.21 -9.46
N ASP A 195 -1.43 14.93 -8.32
CA ASP A 195 -1.58 13.66 -7.64
C ASP A 195 -3.04 13.45 -7.19
N THR A 196 -3.70 14.53 -6.79
CA THR A 196 -5.13 14.52 -6.43
C THR A 196 -6.02 14.20 -7.62
N VAL A 197 -5.84 14.85 -8.77
CA VAL A 197 -6.64 14.56 -9.98
C VAL A 197 -6.35 13.16 -10.51
N THR A 198 -5.09 12.73 -10.51
CA THR A 198 -4.67 11.39 -10.93
C THR A 198 -5.36 10.32 -10.10
N ARG A 199 -5.31 10.43 -8.77
CA ARG A 199 -6.03 9.53 -7.84
C ARG A 199 -7.55 9.57 -8.03
N THR A 200 -8.10 10.70 -8.46
CA THR A 200 -9.54 10.84 -8.73
C THR A 200 -9.95 10.14 -10.04
N ARG A 201 -9.01 9.97 -10.99
CA ARG A 201 -9.22 9.27 -12.27
C ARG A 201 -9.03 7.75 -12.17
N MET A 202 -8.33 7.27 -11.15
CA MET A 202 -8.10 5.85 -10.92
C MET A 202 -9.42 5.10 -10.66
N GLN A 203 -9.53 3.92 -11.25
CA GLN A 203 -10.66 3.02 -11.05
C GLN A 203 -10.16 1.62 -10.71
N LYS A 204 -10.95 0.87 -9.95
CA LYS A 204 -10.62 -0.52 -9.65
C LYS A 204 -10.66 -1.38 -10.91
N ILE A 205 -9.69 -2.27 -11.05
CA ILE A 205 -9.59 -3.24 -12.15
C ILE A 205 -10.79 -4.21 -12.16
N ASP A 206 -11.58 -4.32 -11.09
CA ASP A 206 -12.83 -5.11 -11.04
C ASP A 206 -13.74 -4.91 -12.27
N ALA A 207 -13.79 -3.70 -12.85
CA ALA A 207 -14.53 -3.43 -14.08
C ALA A 207 -14.06 -4.26 -15.29
N LEU A 208 -12.78 -4.61 -15.36
CA LEU A 208 -12.21 -5.53 -16.36
C LEU A 208 -12.56 -6.99 -16.06
N PHE A 209 -12.61 -7.38 -14.78
CA PHE A 209 -12.78 -8.77 -14.36
C PHE A 209 -14.24 -9.21 -14.27
N SER A 210 -15.17 -8.28 -14.01
CA SER A 210 -16.60 -8.55 -13.82
C SER A 210 -17.26 -9.32 -14.98
N ALA A 211 -16.82 -9.09 -16.22
CA ALA A 211 -17.35 -9.75 -17.41
C ALA A 211 -16.77 -11.15 -17.66
N LEU A 212 -15.62 -11.49 -17.05
CA LEU A 212 -14.90 -12.74 -17.34
C LEU A 212 -15.66 -14.00 -16.88
N PRO A 213 -16.24 -14.10 -15.67
CA PRO A 213 -16.90 -15.32 -15.22
C PRO A 213 -18.01 -15.82 -16.16
N ARG A 214 -18.83 -14.89 -16.68
CA ARG A 214 -19.90 -15.21 -17.63
C ARG A 214 -19.32 -15.66 -18.97
N MET A 215 -18.35 -14.91 -19.51
CA MET A 215 -17.71 -15.23 -20.79
C MET A 215 -16.98 -16.58 -20.76
N VAL A 216 -16.27 -16.88 -19.67
CA VAL A 216 -15.58 -18.17 -19.48
C VAL A 216 -16.59 -19.32 -19.47
N ARG A 217 -17.70 -19.17 -18.74
CA ARG A 217 -18.77 -20.18 -18.67
C ARG A 217 -19.41 -20.45 -20.03
N ASP A 218 -19.77 -19.39 -20.75
CA ASP A 218 -20.43 -19.48 -22.06
C ASP A 218 -19.49 -20.09 -23.11
N THR A 219 -18.23 -19.67 -23.14
CA THR A 219 -17.21 -20.19 -24.07
C THR A 219 -16.87 -21.65 -23.77
N ALA A 220 -16.70 -22.01 -22.49
CA ALA A 220 -16.40 -23.38 -22.09
C ALA A 220 -17.57 -24.33 -22.42
N ALA A 221 -18.81 -23.90 -22.15
CA ALA A 221 -20.00 -24.67 -22.50
C ALA A 221 -20.14 -24.89 -24.01
N GLY A 222 -19.91 -23.85 -24.82
CA GLY A 222 -19.97 -23.95 -26.29
C GLY A 222 -18.94 -24.91 -26.89
N LEU A 223 -17.80 -25.11 -26.22
CA LEU A 223 -16.71 -25.99 -26.65
C LEU A 223 -16.71 -27.36 -25.94
N GLY A 224 -17.65 -27.62 -25.04
CA GLY A 224 -17.72 -28.87 -24.26
C GLY A 224 -16.54 -29.06 -23.30
N LYS A 225 -15.97 -27.96 -22.78
CA LYS A 225 -14.85 -27.96 -21.82
C LYS A 225 -15.34 -27.58 -20.43
N SER A 226 -14.61 -28.02 -19.40
CA SER A 226 -14.88 -27.63 -18.01
C SER A 226 -13.72 -26.78 -17.50
N VAL A 227 -14.01 -25.55 -17.04
CA VAL A 227 -12.99 -24.57 -16.61
C VAL A 227 -13.42 -23.94 -15.29
N THR A 228 -12.48 -23.83 -14.35
CA THR A 228 -12.61 -23.07 -13.10
C THR A 228 -11.78 -21.80 -13.21
N LEU A 229 -12.45 -20.64 -13.14
CA LEU A 229 -11.83 -19.32 -13.14
C LEU A 229 -11.55 -18.87 -11.71
N HIS A 230 -10.33 -18.41 -11.45
CA HIS A 230 -9.95 -17.68 -10.25
C HIS A 230 -9.54 -16.26 -10.62
N VAL A 231 -10.05 -15.28 -9.89
CA VAL A 231 -9.72 -13.87 -10.07
C VAL A 231 -9.09 -13.34 -8.78
N GLU A 232 -7.92 -12.72 -8.90
CA GLU A 232 -7.17 -12.16 -7.77
C GLU A 232 -6.78 -10.70 -8.08
N GLY A 233 -6.71 -9.84 -7.05
CA GLY A 233 -6.30 -8.44 -7.21
C GLY A 233 -7.31 -7.54 -7.93
N ALA A 234 -8.62 -7.80 -7.80
CA ALA A 234 -9.68 -6.96 -8.37
C ALA A 234 -9.74 -5.54 -7.75
N ASP A 235 -9.11 -5.35 -6.60
CA ASP A 235 -9.00 -4.12 -5.84
C ASP A 235 -7.87 -3.19 -6.31
N VAL A 236 -6.96 -3.67 -7.17
CA VAL A 236 -5.89 -2.86 -7.76
C VAL A 236 -6.49 -1.72 -8.59
N GLU A 237 -5.92 -0.52 -8.44
CA GLU A 237 -6.36 0.70 -9.12
C GLU A 237 -5.58 0.89 -10.43
N LEU A 238 -6.30 1.20 -11.52
CA LEU A 238 -5.76 1.47 -12.86
C LEU A 238 -6.45 2.69 -13.47
N ASP A 239 -5.75 3.37 -14.37
CA ASP A 239 -6.30 4.48 -15.14
C ASP A 239 -7.52 4.04 -15.98
N ARG A 240 -8.58 4.86 -16.00
CA ARG A 240 -9.81 4.58 -16.75
C ARG A 240 -9.56 4.30 -18.23
N GLU A 241 -8.74 5.11 -18.90
CA GLU A 241 -8.47 4.95 -20.33
C GLU A 241 -7.77 3.62 -20.60
N MET A 242 -6.89 3.22 -19.68
CA MET A 242 -6.22 1.93 -19.75
C MET A 242 -7.20 0.77 -19.51
N ILE A 243 -8.18 0.92 -18.61
CA ILE A 243 -9.26 -0.06 -18.44
C ILE A 243 -10.07 -0.22 -19.74
N GLU A 244 -10.43 0.87 -20.41
CA GLU A 244 -11.20 0.81 -21.65
C GLU A 244 -10.43 0.08 -22.76
N VAL A 245 -9.14 0.42 -22.95
CA VAL A 245 -8.30 -0.21 -23.97
C VAL A 245 -7.97 -1.67 -23.64
N MET A 246 -7.81 -2.03 -22.37
CA MET A 246 -7.44 -3.39 -21.94
C MET A 246 -8.57 -4.41 -21.98
N ARG A 247 -9.83 -3.96 -22.04
CA ARG A 247 -11.01 -4.85 -22.03
C ARG A 247 -10.98 -5.89 -23.15
N ASP A 248 -10.83 -5.44 -24.39
CA ASP A 248 -10.86 -6.34 -25.56
C ASP A 248 -9.66 -7.30 -25.62
N PRO A 249 -8.40 -6.84 -25.40
CA PRO A 249 -7.23 -7.71 -25.28
C PRO A 249 -7.39 -8.81 -24.24
N LEU A 250 -7.88 -8.48 -23.04
CA LEU A 250 -8.03 -9.42 -21.94
C LEU A 250 -9.06 -10.50 -22.26
N VAL A 251 -10.22 -10.10 -22.79
CA VAL A 251 -11.28 -11.03 -23.21
C VAL A 251 -10.75 -11.99 -24.29
N HIS A 252 -9.97 -11.47 -25.24
CA HIS A 252 -9.43 -12.28 -26.32
C HIS A 252 -8.38 -13.28 -25.83
N ILE A 253 -7.47 -12.86 -24.93
CA ILE A 253 -6.50 -13.76 -24.29
C ILE A 253 -7.20 -14.90 -23.54
N VAL A 254 -8.17 -14.56 -22.69
CA VAL A 254 -8.93 -15.55 -21.91
C VAL A 254 -9.69 -16.51 -22.82
N ARG A 255 -10.29 -16.02 -23.91
CA ARG A 255 -10.96 -16.87 -24.89
C ARG A 255 -9.97 -17.84 -25.55
N ASN A 256 -8.79 -17.38 -25.94
CA ASN A 256 -7.76 -18.23 -26.55
C ASN A 256 -7.22 -19.30 -25.59
N ALA A 257 -7.08 -18.95 -24.30
CA ALA A 257 -6.75 -19.93 -23.26
C ALA A 257 -7.80 -21.04 -23.19
N ILE A 258 -9.10 -20.73 -23.33
CA ILE A 258 -10.17 -21.74 -23.33
C ILE A 258 -10.25 -22.50 -24.66
N ASP A 259 -10.16 -21.84 -25.81
CA ASP A 259 -10.34 -22.47 -27.14
C ASP A 259 -9.14 -23.37 -27.48
N HIS A 260 -7.92 -22.91 -27.25
CA HIS A 260 -6.70 -23.60 -27.69
C HIS A 260 -5.84 -24.13 -26.53
N GLY A 261 -5.81 -23.44 -25.39
CA GLY A 261 -5.01 -23.85 -24.23
C GLY A 261 -5.60 -25.07 -23.51
N ILE A 262 -6.78 -24.93 -22.92
CA ILE A 262 -7.44 -25.95 -22.11
C ILE A 262 -7.91 -27.12 -22.99
N GLU A 263 -7.55 -28.34 -22.59
CA GLU A 263 -7.96 -29.57 -23.28
C GLU A 263 -9.36 -30.04 -22.82
N THR A 264 -9.98 -30.94 -23.59
CA THR A 264 -11.28 -31.52 -23.20
C THR A 264 -11.14 -32.43 -21.97
N PRO A 265 -12.20 -32.68 -21.18
CA PRO A 265 -12.12 -33.54 -19.99
C PRO A 265 -11.54 -34.94 -20.26
N GLY A 266 -11.82 -35.50 -21.45
CA GLY A 266 -11.27 -36.77 -21.89
C GLY A 266 -9.76 -36.73 -22.15
N GLU A 267 -9.28 -35.72 -22.89
CA GLU A 267 -7.86 -35.50 -23.14
C GLU A 267 -7.08 -35.23 -21.84
N ARG A 268 -7.67 -34.46 -20.92
CA ARG A 268 -7.08 -34.16 -19.60
C ARG A 268 -6.90 -35.41 -18.74
N ARG A 269 -7.89 -36.31 -18.72
CA ARG A 269 -7.77 -37.61 -18.05
C ARG A 269 -6.63 -38.45 -18.58
N VAL A 270 -6.46 -38.49 -19.91
CA VAL A 270 -5.35 -39.22 -20.55
C VAL A 270 -3.99 -38.62 -20.18
N ALA A 271 -3.92 -37.29 -20.08
CA ALA A 271 -2.72 -36.57 -19.66
C ALA A 271 -2.46 -36.58 -18.14
N GLY A 272 -3.30 -37.25 -17.33
CA GLY A 272 -3.17 -37.29 -15.87
C GLY A 272 -3.55 -35.98 -15.16
N LYS A 273 -4.23 -35.07 -15.85
CA LYS A 273 -4.70 -33.78 -15.31
C LYS A 273 -6.12 -33.89 -14.75
N ARG A 274 -6.49 -32.93 -13.89
CA ARG A 274 -7.88 -32.79 -13.40
C ARG A 274 -8.82 -32.50 -14.57
N GLU A 275 -10.05 -33.02 -14.50
CA GLU A 275 -11.06 -32.82 -15.56
C GLU A 275 -11.42 -31.35 -15.77
N ASN A 276 -11.45 -30.57 -14.68
CA ASN A 276 -11.64 -29.13 -14.73
C ASN A 276 -10.29 -28.45 -15.00
N GLY A 277 -10.20 -27.71 -16.10
CA GLY A 277 -9.09 -26.79 -16.38
C GLY A 277 -9.07 -25.65 -15.37
N ARG A 278 -7.87 -25.18 -15.02
CA ARG A 278 -7.70 -24.02 -14.14
C ARG A 278 -7.28 -22.83 -14.99
N LEU A 279 -7.99 -21.72 -14.82
CA LEU A 279 -7.62 -20.42 -15.37
C LEU A 279 -7.55 -19.41 -14.23
N ILE A 280 -6.42 -18.71 -14.09
CA ILE A 280 -6.19 -17.70 -13.08
C ILE A 280 -5.98 -16.38 -13.80
N VAL A 281 -6.69 -15.33 -13.37
CA VAL A 281 -6.48 -13.95 -13.81
C VAL A 281 -6.16 -13.14 -12.56
N SER A 282 -4.95 -12.60 -12.49
CA SER A 282 -4.49 -11.85 -11.32
C SER A 282 -3.92 -10.50 -11.75
N ALA A 283 -4.22 -9.44 -10.99
CA ALA A 283 -3.54 -8.16 -11.13
C ALA A 283 -2.74 -7.85 -9.87
N ARG A 284 -1.54 -7.28 -10.04
CA ARG A 284 -0.73 -6.75 -8.95
C ARG A 284 -0.02 -5.48 -9.36
N GLN A 285 0.14 -4.56 -8.42
CA GLN A 285 0.99 -3.40 -8.61
C GLN A 285 2.44 -3.76 -8.27
N SER A 286 3.37 -3.41 -9.14
CA SER A 286 4.82 -3.55 -8.92
C SER A 286 5.51 -2.25 -9.33
N GLY A 287 5.93 -1.46 -8.34
CA GLY A 287 6.48 -0.12 -8.59
C GLY A 287 5.48 0.79 -9.32
N ASN A 288 5.90 1.34 -10.46
CA ASN A 288 5.08 2.21 -11.33
C ASN A 288 4.38 1.45 -12.47
N GLN A 289 4.28 0.12 -12.36
CA GLN A 289 3.61 -0.72 -13.35
C GLN A 289 2.55 -1.58 -12.68
N ILE A 290 1.50 -1.87 -13.43
CA ILE A 290 0.54 -2.91 -13.11
C ILE A 290 0.87 -4.13 -13.95
N ILE A 291 1.00 -5.26 -13.28
CA ILE A 291 1.23 -6.55 -13.91
C ILE A 291 -0.08 -7.33 -13.85
N ILE A 292 -0.67 -7.59 -15.01
CA ILE A 292 -1.85 -8.43 -15.18
C ILE A 292 -1.38 -9.78 -15.73
N GLU A 293 -1.55 -10.83 -14.94
CA GLU A 293 -1.12 -12.19 -15.28
C GLU A 293 -2.34 -13.07 -15.57
N ILE A 294 -2.27 -13.80 -16.68
CA ILE A 294 -3.25 -14.81 -17.08
C ILE A 294 -2.52 -16.15 -17.14
N VAL A 295 -2.94 -17.10 -16.31
CA VAL A 295 -2.29 -18.41 -16.20
C VAL A 295 -3.31 -19.52 -16.43
N ASP A 296 -3.03 -20.40 -17.39
CA ASP A 296 -3.78 -21.63 -17.62
C ASP A 296 -2.92 -22.88 -17.38
N ASP A 297 -3.57 -24.00 -17.05
CA ASP A 297 -2.93 -25.31 -16.86
C ASP A 297 -3.12 -26.24 -18.08
N GLY A 298 -3.32 -25.66 -19.25
CA GLY A 298 -3.60 -26.33 -20.50
C GLY A 298 -2.37 -27.00 -21.13
N ARG A 299 -2.45 -27.21 -22.45
CA ARG A 299 -1.40 -27.93 -23.20
C ARG A 299 -0.13 -27.09 -23.42
N GLY A 300 -0.16 -25.80 -23.12
CA GLY A 300 0.90 -24.85 -23.46
C GLY A 300 1.00 -24.59 -24.98
N ILE A 301 2.03 -23.86 -25.39
CA ILE A 301 2.28 -23.51 -26.78
C ILE A 301 3.19 -24.56 -27.43
N ASP A 302 2.76 -25.11 -28.56
CA ASP A 302 3.53 -26.03 -29.39
C ASP A 302 4.43 -25.25 -30.35
N THR A 303 5.68 -25.02 -29.94
CA THR A 303 6.66 -24.24 -30.70
C THR A 303 7.06 -24.90 -32.02
N GLU A 304 7.07 -26.24 -32.10
CA GLU A 304 7.35 -26.96 -33.36
C GLU A 304 6.23 -26.72 -34.39
N ARG A 305 4.97 -26.69 -33.95
CA ARG A 305 3.85 -26.31 -34.83
C ARG A 305 3.93 -24.86 -35.31
N LEU A 306 4.39 -23.94 -34.47
CA LEU A 306 4.58 -22.54 -34.86
C LEU A 306 5.69 -22.40 -35.91
N ILE A 307 6.84 -23.06 -35.69
CA ILE A 307 7.94 -23.09 -36.65
C ILE A 307 7.47 -23.70 -37.97
N ALA A 308 6.78 -24.84 -37.95
CA ALA A 308 6.28 -25.48 -39.16
C ALA A 308 5.32 -24.58 -39.95
N LYS A 309 4.44 -23.85 -39.26
CA LYS A 309 3.58 -22.85 -39.91
C LYS A 309 4.38 -21.69 -40.50
N GLN A 310 5.40 -21.18 -39.81
CA GLN A 310 6.18 -20.09 -40.36
C GLN A 310 7.03 -20.49 -41.57
N VAL A 311 7.55 -21.71 -41.56
CA VAL A 311 8.23 -22.27 -42.74
C VAL A 311 7.29 -22.35 -43.95
N GLN A 312 6.02 -22.71 -43.73
CA GLN A 312 5.01 -22.70 -44.80
C GLN A 312 4.69 -21.29 -45.33
N GLN A 313 4.85 -20.27 -44.50
CA GLN A 313 4.65 -18.86 -44.87
C GLN A 313 5.91 -18.21 -45.47
N GLY A 314 6.99 -18.99 -45.66
CA GLY A 314 8.22 -18.54 -46.32
C GLY A 314 9.39 -18.24 -45.39
N GLY A 315 9.30 -18.56 -44.09
CA GLY A 315 10.39 -18.45 -43.14
C GLY A 315 11.49 -19.51 -43.36
N ASP A 316 12.74 -19.15 -43.04
CA ASP A 316 13.87 -20.08 -43.10
C ASP A 316 13.89 -21.00 -41.88
N GLU A 317 13.68 -22.30 -42.10
CA GLU A 317 13.60 -23.32 -41.04
C GLU A 317 14.86 -23.37 -40.18
N HIS A 318 16.05 -23.19 -40.77
CA HIS A 318 17.29 -23.26 -40.01
C HIS A 318 17.43 -22.07 -39.05
N GLN A 319 16.95 -20.89 -39.44
CA GLN A 319 16.95 -19.70 -38.59
C GLN A 319 15.90 -19.81 -37.49
N LEU A 320 14.69 -20.26 -37.81
CA LEU A 320 13.59 -20.41 -36.85
C LEU A 320 13.91 -21.43 -35.75
N ARG A 321 14.56 -22.54 -36.09
CA ARG A 321 15.01 -23.53 -35.08
C ARG A 321 16.16 -23.03 -34.21
N ALA A 322 17.00 -22.13 -34.73
CA ALA A 322 18.13 -21.53 -34.01
C ALA A 322 17.72 -20.40 -33.04
N LEU A 323 16.46 -19.95 -33.08
CA LEU A 323 15.92 -18.98 -32.13
C LEU A 323 15.97 -19.51 -30.68
N SER A 324 16.08 -18.59 -29.73
CA SER A 324 15.88 -18.91 -28.31
C SER A 324 14.44 -19.33 -28.04
N ASP A 325 14.19 -20.06 -26.95
CA ASP A 325 12.84 -20.55 -26.64
C ASP A 325 11.83 -19.41 -26.46
N ARG A 326 12.27 -18.28 -25.88
CA ARG A 326 11.45 -17.05 -25.79
C ARG A 326 11.12 -16.48 -27.16
N ALA A 327 12.10 -16.38 -28.06
CA ALA A 327 11.88 -15.89 -29.43
C ALA A 327 10.99 -16.83 -30.26
N LYS A 328 11.02 -18.15 -29.99
CA LYS A 328 10.07 -19.11 -30.61
C LYS A 328 8.63 -18.90 -30.15
N LEU A 329 8.42 -18.53 -28.87
CA LEU A 329 7.09 -18.19 -28.34
C LEU A 329 6.58 -16.87 -28.93
N ASP A 330 7.47 -15.89 -29.13
CA ASP A 330 7.12 -14.60 -29.72
C ASP A 330 6.54 -14.70 -31.15
N LEU A 331 6.83 -15.80 -31.87
CA LEU A 331 6.23 -16.08 -33.18
C LEU A 331 4.69 -16.09 -33.14
N VAL A 332 4.05 -16.37 -31.98
CA VAL A 332 2.58 -16.32 -31.83
C VAL A 332 2.00 -14.96 -32.19
N PHE A 333 2.79 -13.89 -32.09
CA PHE A 333 2.35 -12.52 -32.35
C PHE A 333 2.61 -12.06 -33.78
N GLU A 334 3.18 -12.89 -34.66
CA GLU A 334 3.34 -12.53 -36.07
C GLU A 334 2.00 -12.61 -36.82
N ALA A 335 1.75 -11.61 -37.67
CA ALA A 335 0.51 -11.48 -38.43
C ALA A 335 0.30 -12.70 -39.35
N GLY A 336 -0.88 -13.32 -39.26
CA GLY A 336 -1.28 -14.42 -40.16
C GLY A 336 -1.11 -15.85 -39.62
N LEU A 337 -0.70 -16.04 -38.35
CA LEU A 337 -0.57 -17.37 -37.74
C LEU A 337 -1.81 -17.89 -37.00
N SER A 338 -2.85 -17.05 -36.83
CA SER A 338 -4.08 -17.41 -36.11
C SER A 338 -4.72 -18.68 -36.69
N SER A 339 -5.01 -19.62 -35.80
CA SER A 339 -5.16 -21.06 -36.08
C SER A 339 -6.52 -21.51 -36.62
N LYS A 340 -7.18 -20.78 -37.52
CA LYS A 340 -8.43 -21.27 -38.13
C LYS A 340 -8.46 -21.25 -39.67
N GLU A 341 -8.52 -22.46 -40.23
CA GLU A 341 -9.00 -22.78 -41.59
C GLU A 341 -10.54 -22.73 -41.71
N GLN A 342 -11.29 -22.38 -40.65
CA GLN A 342 -12.74 -22.17 -40.70
C GLN A 342 -13.13 -20.91 -39.93
N VAL A 343 -13.65 -19.93 -40.67
CA VAL A 343 -14.28 -18.71 -40.13
C VAL A 343 -15.56 -19.13 -39.41
N SER A 344 -15.55 -19.16 -38.07
CA SER A 344 -16.77 -19.37 -37.28
C SER A 344 -17.60 -18.08 -37.25
N GLU A 345 -18.90 -18.17 -37.50
CA GLU A 345 -19.86 -17.08 -37.76
C GLU A 345 -20.07 -16.02 -36.63
N ILE A 346 -19.31 -16.02 -35.53
CA ILE A 346 -19.62 -15.22 -34.33
C ILE A 346 -18.62 -14.07 -34.08
N SER A 347 -17.63 -13.85 -34.95
CA SER A 347 -16.80 -12.62 -34.88
C SER A 347 -16.27 -12.26 -36.26
N GLY A 348 -16.90 -11.27 -36.88
CA GLY A 348 -16.60 -10.77 -38.22
C GLY A 348 -15.25 -10.04 -38.39
N ARG A 349 -14.26 -10.26 -37.53
CA ARG A 349 -12.88 -9.79 -37.72
C ARG A 349 -11.96 -10.86 -37.13
N GLY A 350 -11.13 -11.50 -37.96
CA GLY A 350 -10.14 -12.46 -37.47
C GLY A 350 -9.07 -11.74 -36.64
N VAL A 351 -9.30 -11.62 -35.34
CA VAL A 351 -8.36 -10.99 -34.40
C VAL A 351 -7.35 -12.06 -33.97
N GLY A 352 -6.07 -11.86 -34.30
CA GLY A 352 -4.96 -12.68 -33.83
C GLY A 352 -4.31 -12.09 -32.58
N MET A 353 -3.27 -12.75 -32.07
CA MET A 353 -2.48 -12.24 -30.95
C MET A 353 -1.66 -11.00 -31.31
N ASP A 354 -1.43 -10.76 -32.60
CA ASP A 354 -0.84 -9.55 -33.16
C ASP A 354 -1.64 -8.28 -32.78
N VAL A 355 -2.98 -8.33 -32.87
CA VAL A 355 -3.84 -7.22 -32.50
C VAL A 355 -3.78 -6.94 -30.99
N VAL A 356 -3.72 -7.99 -30.18
CA VAL A 356 -3.57 -7.88 -28.72
C VAL A 356 -2.25 -7.24 -28.34
N ARG A 357 -1.14 -7.69 -28.94
CA ARG A 357 0.17 -7.06 -28.76
C ARG A 357 0.13 -5.59 -29.14
N THR A 358 -0.43 -5.28 -30.32
CA THR A 358 -0.52 -3.90 -30.81
C THR A 358 -1.33 -3.00 -29.86
N ALA A 359 -2.47 -3.48 -29.36
CA ALA A 359 -3.31 -2.72 -28.43
C ALA A 359 -2.59 -2.45 -27.08
N ILE A 360 -1.84 -3.43 -26.59
CA ILE A 360 -1.07 -3.29 -25.35
C ILE A 360 0.15 -2.39 -25.54
N GLU A 361 0.83 -2.47 -26.69
CA GLU A 361 1.93 -1.58 -27.03
C GLU A 361 1.49 -0.13 -27.24
N GLN A 362 0.27 0.11 -27.76
CA GLN A 362 -0.30 1.46 -27.95
C GLN A 362 -0.41 2.24 -26.64
N ILE A 363 -0.72 1.56 -25.53
CA ILE A 363 -0.81 2.16 -24.20
C ILE A 363 0.53 2.18 -23.46
N GLY A 364 1.64 1.90 -24.16
CA GLY A 364 2.98 1.85 -23.56
C GLY A 364 3.22 0.63 -22.69
N GLY A 365 2.40 -0.41 -22.82
CA GLY A 365 2.58 -1.68 -22.14
C GLY A 365 3.39 -2.69 -22.95
N ARG A 366 3.69 -3.84 -22.35
CA ARG A 366 4.31 -4.98 -23.02
C ARG A 366 3.67 -6.30 -22.60
N VAL A 367 3.76 -7.31 -23.47
CA VAL A 367 3.26 -8.67 -23.19
C VAL A 367 4.42 -9.65 -23.20
N GLU A 368 4.47 -10.51 -22.19
CA GLU A 368 5.45 -11.58 -22.09
C GLU A 368 4.75 -12.93 -22.01
N LEU A 369 5.31 -13.94 -22.68
CA LEU A 369 4.82 -15.31 -22.68
C LEU A 369 5.84 -16.23 -21.99
N ASP A 370 5.34 -17.06 -21.07
CA ASP A 370 6.08 -18.18 -20.50
C ASP A 370 5.23 -19.43 -20.64
N SER A 371 5.69 -20.40 -21.43
CA SER A 371 4.95 -21.62 -21.70
C SER A 371 5.83 -22.85 -21.59
N ASN A 372 5.26 -23.88 -20.96
CA ASN A 372 5.86 -25.20 -20.89
C ASN A 372 4.88 -26.21 -21.50
N ALA A 373 5.34 -26.96 -22.50
CA ALA A 373 4.52 -27.96 -23.17
C ALA A 373 3.92 -28.95 -22.15
N GLY A 374 2.59 -29.10 -22.18
CA GLY A 374 1.83 -29.95 -21.27
C GLY A 374 1.62 -29.38 -19.85
N LYS A 375 2.23 -28.25 -19.48
CA LYS A 375 2.08 -27.63 -18.15
C LYS A 375 1.31 -26.30 -18.15
N GLY A 376 1.01 -25.76 -19.34
CA GLY A 376 0.18 -24.58 -19.51
C GLY A 376 0.93 -23.37 -20.06
N LEU A 377 0.30 -22.21 -19.93
CA LEU A 377 0.80 -20.93 -20.43
C LEU A 377 0.55 -19.85 -19.39
N ARG A 378 1.55 -19.01 -19.18
CA ARG A 378 1.47 -17.75 -18.43
C ARG A 378 1.68 -16.60 -19.41
N ILE A 379 0.75 -15.65 -19.37
CA ILE A 379 0.80 -14.41 -20.13
C ILE A 379 0.88 -13.27 -19.12
N SER A 380 1.95 -12.49 -19.17
CA SER A 380 2.17 -11.35 -18.27
C SER A 380 2.10 -10.06 -19.06
N ILE A 381 1.09 -9.25 -18.76
CA ILE A 381 0.88 -7.94 -19.36
C ILE A 381 1.37 -6.88 -18.38
N HIS A 382 2.35 -6.09 -18.80
CA HIS A 382 2.88 -4.99 -18.03
C HIS A 382 2.32 -3.70 -18.60
N VAL A 383 1.61 -2.93 -17.79
CA VAL A 383 1.07 -1.64 -18.20
C VAL A 383 1.55 -0.55 -17.23
N PRO A 384 1.87 0.66 -17.71
CA PRO A 384 2.24 1.77 -16.84
C PRO A 384 1.08 2.18 -15.93
N LEU A 385 1.35 2.77 -14.77
CA LEU A 385 0.28 3.21 -13.87
C LEU A 385 -0.48 4.44 -14.44
N THR A 386 0.20 5.34 -15.16
CA THR A 386 -0.38 6.58 -15.77
C THR A 386 0.46 7.15 -16.93
N LEU A 387 -0.11 8.07 -17.74
CA LEU A 387 0.67 9.06 -18.51
C LEU A 387 1.30 10.05 -17.52
N SER A 388 2.54 9.78 -17.14
CA SER A 388 3.15 10.42 -15.97
C SER A 388 3.99 11.64 -16.34
N ILE A 389 3.77 12.72 -15.58
CA ILE A 389 4.78 13.76 -15.42
C ILE A 389 5.79 13.23 -14.40
N ILE A 390 7.01 12.93 -14.85
CA ILE A 390 8.04 12.37 -13.97
C ILE A 390 9.12 13.42 -13.70
N SER A 391 9.65 13.46 -12.49
CA SER A 391 10.93 14.13 -12.23
C SER A 391 12.04 13.25 -12.77
N ALA A 392 12.83 13.78 -13.70
CA ALA A 392 13.90 13.06 -14.35
C ALA A 392 15.18 13.89 -14.41
N ILE A 393 16.31 13.20 -14.27
CA ILE A 393 17.63 13.76 -14.53
C ILE A 393 17.92 13.62 -16.02
N VAL A 394 18.21 14.73 -16.68
CA VAL A 394 18.63 14.77 -18.07
C VAL A 394 20.13 14.48 -18.14
N VAL A 395 20.48 13.42 -18.86
CA VAL A 395 21.86 12.99 -19.08
C VAL A 395 22.23 13.09 -20.56
N GLY A 396 23.50 13.41 -20.82
CA GLY A 396 24.09 13.47 -22.15
C GLY A 396 24.88 12.20 -22.45
N ALA A 397 24.69 11.61 -23.63
CA ALA A 397 25.48 10.49 -24.13
C ALA A 397 25.61 10.57 -25.65
N GLY A 398 26.84 10.51 -26.18
CA GLY A 398 27.12 10.50 -27.62
C GLY A 398 26.59 11.74 -28.36
N GLY A 399 26.53 12.89 -27.68
CA GLY A 399 25.96 14.13 -28.20
C GLY A 399 24.42 14.21 -28.19
N GLN A 400 23.74 13.18 -27.68
CA GLN A 400 22.29 13.13 -27.51
C GLN A 400 21.90 13.30 -26.04
N ARG A 401 20.62 13.63 -25.79
CA ARG A 401 20.05 13.81 -24.44
C ARG A 401 19.03 12.73 -24.15
N PHE A 402 19.11 12.16 -22.95
CA PHE A 402 18.22 11.14 -22.43
C PHE A 402 17.72 11.56 -21.05
N ALA A 403 16.57 11.06 -20.66
CA ALA A 403 16.02 11.25 -19.32
C ALA A 403 16.15 9.96 -18.51
N ILE A 404 16.51 10.06 -17.23
CA ILE A 404 16.50 8.97 -16.27
C ILE A 404 15.55 9.36 -15.13
N PRO A 405 14.59 8.52 -14.71
CA PRO A 405 13.73 8.82 -13.57
C PRO A 405 14.56 9.14 -12.32
N ARG A 406 14.28 10.27 -11.65
CA ARG A 406 15.04 10.70 -10.47
C ARG A 406 15.00 9.67 -9.35
N GLN A 407 13.86 9.01 -9.18
CA GLN A 407 13.61 7.96 -8.20
C GLN A 407 14.49 6.71 -8.38
N SER A 408 14.97 6.48 -9.61
CA SER A 408 15.87 5.35 -9.90
C SER A 408 17.33 5.69 -9.60
N ILE A 409 17.66 6.94 -9.26
CA ILE A 409 19.03 7.39 -8.99
C ILE A 409 19.22 7.53 -7.48
N GLU A 410 20.04 6.67 -6.87
CA GLU A 410 20.42 6.77 -5.46
C GLU A 410 21.30 8.01 -5.24
N GLU A 411 22.40 8.08 -6.00
CA GLU A 411 23.32 9.21 -5.99
C GLU A 411 23.99 9.39 -7.34
N ILE A 412 24.55 10.59 -7.58
CA ILE A 412 25.35 10.90 -8.76
C ILE A 412 26.75 11.24 -8.28
N VAL A 413 27.72 10.47 -8.74
CA VAL A 413 29.12 10.60 -8.36
C VAL A 413 29.99 10.94 -9.57
N THR A 414 31.15 11.52 -9.32
CA THR A 414 32.10 11.91 -10.38
C THR A 414 33.34 11.03 -10.30
N ASP A 415 33.86 10.56 -11.43
CA ASP A 415 35.03 9.67 -11.55
C ASP A 415 36.39 10.27 -11.07
N ARG A 416 36.37 11.37 -10.31
CA ARG A 416 37.58 12.01 -9.73
C ARG A 416 37.54 12.10 -8.19
N GLY A 417 36.55 11.51 -7.53
CA GLY A 417 36.48 11.50 -6.07
C GLY A 417 37.43 10.48 -5.44
N GLU A 418 38.11 10.84 -4.35
CA GLU A 418 39.01 9.93 -3.60
C GLU A 418 38.30 8.71 -3.02
N ALA A 419 36.96 8.73 -2.92
CA ALA A 419 36.12 7.66 -2.38
C ALA A 419 35.65 6.63 -3.42
N ILE A 420 36.11 6.74 -4.68
CA ILE A 420 35.61 5.94 -5.80
C ILE A 420 36.75 5.21 -6.47
N ARG A 421 36.57 3.90 -6.69
CA ARG A 421 37.55 3.05 -7.37
C ARG A 421 36.88 2.25 -8.48
N ILE A 422 37.39 2.38 -9.70
CA ILE A 422 36.97 1.57 -10.85
C ILE A 422 38.01 0.49 -11.09
N ASP A 423 37.61 -0.77 -10.93
CA ASP A 423 38.44 -1.94 -11.26
C ASP A 423 37.84 -2.64 -12.50
N THR A 424 38.66 -3.41 -13.22
CA THR A 424 38.19 -4.28 -14.30
C THR A 424 38.39 -5.73 -13.86
N ILE A 425 37.30 -6.48 -13.77
CA ILE A 425 37.30 -7.88 -13.31
C ILE A 425 36.67 -8.74 -14.40
N GLY A 426 37.42 -9.72 -14.92
CA GLY A 426 36.90 -10.64 -15.95
C GLY A 426 36.45 -9.95 -17.26
N GLY A 427 36.89 -8.72 -17.52
CA GLY A 427 36.47 -7.91 -18.67
C GLY A 427 35.30 -6.97 -18.41
N ALA A 428 34.62 -7.08 -17.26
CA ALA A 428 33.59 -6.15 -16.83
C ALA A 428 34.19 -5.04 -15.95
N GLN A 429 33.68 -3.80 -16.11
CA GLN A 429 34.05 -2.70 -15.22
C GLN A 429 33.21 -2.76 -13.95
N VAL A 430 33.84 -2.54 -12.80
CA VAL A 430 33.21 -2.58 -11.48
C VAL A 430 33.57 -1.30 -10.74
N LEU A 431 32.55 -0.58 -10.29
CA LEU A 431 32.68 0.60 -9.46
C LEU A 431 32.61 0.20 -7.98
N THR A 432 33.54 0.69 -7.17
CA THR A 432 33.48 0.62 -5.71
C THR A 432 33.24 2.03 -5.16
N VAL A 433 32.13 2.23 -4.47
CA VAL A 433 31.79 3.48 -3.76
C VAL A 433 31.50 3.14 -2.31
N ARG A 434 32.22 3.74 -1.36
CA ARG A 434 32.04 3.51 0.09
C ARG A 434 32.04 2.02 0.47
N GLY A 435 32.88 1.21 -0.17
CA GLY A 435 32.97 -0.24 0.07
C GLY A 435 31.95 -1.10 -0.68
N ARG A 436 30.87 -0.54 -1.23
CA ARG A 436 29.89 -1.24 -2.06
C ARG A 436 30.40 -1.37 -3.49
N ARG A 437 30.47 -2.61 -4.00
CA ARG A 437 30.87 -2.92 -5.38
C ARG A 437 29.64 -3.12 -6.26
N MET A 438 29.62 -2.48 -7.42
CA MET A 438 28.54 -2.58 -8.39
C MET A 438 29.08 -2.60 -9.82
N PRO A 439 28.41 -3.30 -10.75
CA PRO A 439 28.80 -3.29 -12.16
C PRO A 439 28.68 -1.86 -12.71
N LEU A 440 29.69 -1.44 -13.48
CA LEU A 440 29.73 -0.15 -14.15
C LEU A 440 29.38 -0.33 -15.63
N LEU A 441 28.24 0.21 -16.02
CA LEU A 441 27.76 0.28 -17.39
C LEU A 441 28.08 1.64 -18.00
N ASN A 442 28.38 1.65 -19.30
CA ASN A 442 28.55 2.87 -20.07
C ASN A 442 27.34 3.09 -20.98
N LEU A 443 26.63 4.21 -20.78
CA LEU A 443 25.40 4.48 -21.52
C LEU A 443 25.61 4.54 -23.04
N CYS A 444 26.74 5.07 -23.52
CA CYS A 444 27.04 5.06 -24.96
C CYS A 444 27.22 3.64 -25.50
N GLU A 445 27.83 2.74 -24.72
CA GLU A 445 28.06 1.36 -25.14
C GLU A 445 26.75 0.57 -25.17
N VAL A 446 25.92 0.71 -24.14
CA VAL A 446 24.59 0.08 -24.07
C VAL A 446 23.70 0.53 -25.24
N LEU A 447 23.74 1.82 -25.59
CA LEU A 447 22.93 2.39 -26.68
C LEU A 447 23.57 2.29 -28.07
N GLY A 448 24.78 1.72 -28.20
CA GLY A 448 25.50 1.65 -29.48
C GLY A 448 25.90 3.02 -30.07
N LEU A 449 26.08 4.04 -29.23
CA LEU A 449 26.40 5.40 -29.64
C LEU A 449 27.91 5.62 -29.76
N ARG A 450 28.32 6.44 -30.74
CA ARG A 450 29.70 6.90 -30.84
C ARG A 450 30.00 7.85 -29.70
N ARG A 451 30.96 7.48 -28.85
CA ARG A 451 31.46 8.35 -27.79
C ARG A 451 32.16 9.58 -28.37
N LEU A 452 31.83 10.75 -27.85
CA LEU A 452 32.57 11.97 -28.13
C LEU A 452 33.78 12.03 -27.19
N GLU A 453 34.97 12.36 -27.71
CA GLU A 453 36.13 12.60 -26.85
C GLU A 453 35.87 13.82 -25.98
N SER A 454 35.79 13.62 -24.67
CA SER A 454 35.57 14.68 -23.68
C SER A 454 36.68 14.65 -22.63
N THR A 455 37.22 15.83 -22.30
CA THR A 455 38.18 16.04 -21.23
C THR A 455 37.52 16.28 -19.87
N ALA A 456 36.19 16.43 -19.85
CA ALA A 456 35.39 16.60 -18.65
C ALA A 456 35.35 15.30 -17.83
N PRO A 457 35.27 15.39 -16.49
CA PRO A 457 35.13 14.22 -15.65
C PRO A 457 33.81 13.50 -15.95
N ARG A 458 33.83 12.17 -15.98
CA ARG A 458 32.64 11.34 -16.23
C ARG A 458 31.71 11.42 -15.03
N MET A 459 30.43 11.64 -15.31
CA MET A 459 29.37 11.58 -14.31
C MET A 459 28.81 10.16 -14.30
N ILE A 460 28.70 9.59 -13.11
CA ILE A 460 28.25 8.23 -12.89
C ILE A 460 27.02 8.28 -11.99
N SER A 461 25.88 7.84 -12.50
CA SER A 461 24.66 7.70 -11.70
C SER A 461 24.63 6.30 -11.08
N ILE A 462 24.43 6.21 -9.76
CA ILE A 462 24.13 4.94 -9.10
C ILE A 462 22.63 4.69 -9.26
N VAL A 463 22.30 3.70 -10.08
CA VAL A 463 20.93 3.38 -10.47
C VAL A 463 20.45 2.19 -9.65
N SER A 464 19.34 2.37 -8.95
CA SER A 464 18.64 1.31 -8.22
C SER A 464 17.49 0.77 -9.07
N VAL A 465 17.41 -0.57 -9.14
CA VAL A 465 16.30 -1.31 -9.72
C VAL A 465 15.81 -2.34 -8.70
N SER A 466 14.62 -2.90 -8.89
CA SER A 466 13.97 -3.78 -7.90
C SER A 466 14.81 -4.98 -7.45
N GLU A 467 15.73 -5.45 -8.30
CA GLU A 467 16.52 -6.66 -8.08
C GLU A 467 17.97 -6.36 -7.69
N GLY A 468 18.42 -5.09 -7.76
CA GLY A 468 19.80 -4.73 -7.44
C GLY A 468 20.16 -3.30 -7.87
N SER A 469 21.46 -2.99 -7.85
CA SER A 469 21.97 -1.67 -8.21
C SER A 469 23.15 -1.77 -9.16
N TYR A 470 23.25 -0.83 -10.08
CA TYR A 470 24.39 -0.71 -10.98
C TYR A 470 24.80 0.75 -11.16
N ALA A 471 26.04 0.97 -11.56
CA ALA A 471 26.54 2.29 -11.89
C ALA A 471 26.39 2.54 -13.39
N LEU A 472 25.85 3.70 -13.78
CA LEU A 472 25.65 4.10 -15.17
C LEU A 472 26.48 5.35 -15.47
N ALA A 473 27.54 5.20 -16.24
CA ALA A 473 28.36 6.30 -16.72
C ALA A 473 27.72 6.99 -17.94
N ALA A 474 27.58 8.31 -17.84
CA ALA A 474 27.16 9.19 -18.92
C ALA A 474 28.24 10.25 -19.22
N ASP A 475 28.16 10.91 -20.38
CA ASP A 475 29.11 11.95 -20.76
C ASP A 475 28.91 13.23 -19.93
N SER A 476 27.66 13.54 -19.56
CA SER A 476 27.32 14.68 -18.72
C SER A 476 25.99 14.48 -18.02
N VAL A 477 25.82 15.06 -16.83
CA VAL A 477 24.52 15.27 -16.18
C VAL A 477 24.16 16.74 -16.35
N LEU A 478 22.99 17.04 -16.91
CA LEU A 478 22.61 18.39 -17.32
C LEU A 478 21.72 19.08 -16.29
N ASP A 479 20.51 18.55 -16.08
CA ASP A 479 19.50 19.20 -15.24
C ASP A 479 18.49 18.21 -14.66
N ASN A 480 17.75 18.62 -13.64
CA ASN A 480 16.56 17.95 -13.15
C ASN A 480 15.32 18.66 -13.72
N GLU A 481 14.51 17.95 -14.50
CA GLU A 481 13.30 18.50 -15.13
C GLU A 481 12.08 17.61 -14.84
N GLU A 482 10.91 18.23 -14.73
CA GLU A 482 9.63 17.53 -14.77
C GLU A 482 9.19 17.34 -16.22
N LEU A 483 9.17 16.09 -16.66
CA LEU A 483 8.94 15.72 -18.05
C LEU A 483 7.59 15.03 -18.19
N VAL A 484 6.77 15.51 -19.13
CA VAL A 484 5.54 14.82 -19.53
C VAL A 484 5.94 13.65 -20.44
N ILE A 485 5.72 12.42 -19.98
CA ILE A 485 6.09 11.22 -20.73
C ILE A 485 4.90 10.73 -21.53
N LYS A 486 5.14 10.46 -22.80
CA LYS A 486 4.21 9.78 -23.70
C LYS A 486 4.86 8.48 -24.17
N PRO A 487 4.09 7.43 -24.46
CA PRO A 487 4.63 6.26 -25.12
C PRO A 487 5.31 6.67 -26.44
N ALA A 488 6.50 6.12 -26.70
CA ALA A 488 7.18 6.26 -27.98
C ALA A 488 6.51 5.37 -29.03
N SER A 489 6.97 5.42 -30.28
CA SER A 489 6.48 4.48 -31.29
C SER A 489 6.67 3.02 -30.82
N PRO A 490 5.74 2.09 -31.11
CA PRO A 490 5.81 0.70 -30.64
C PRO A 490 7.16 0.01 -30.92
N ALA A 491 7.77 0.27 -32.08
CA ALA A 491 9.09 -0.26 -32.42
C ALA A 491 10.20 0.17 -31.44
N VAL A 492 10.13 1.41 -30.92
CA VAL A 492 11.09 1.92 -29.92
C VAL A 492 10.81 1.32 -28.54
N MET A 493 9.54 1.21 -28.15
CA MET A 493 9.16 0.61 -26.86
C MET A 493 9.53 -0.89 -26.81
N SER A 494 9.40 -1.61 -27.93
CA SER A 494 9.71 -3.04 -28.04
C SER A 494 11.19 -3.39 -27.79
N MET A 495 12.10 -2.41 -27.91
CA MET A 495 13.52 -2.60 -27.59
C MET A 495 13.76 -2.84 -26.09
N GLY A 496 12.78 -2.51 -25.23
CA GLY A 496 12.89 -2.68 -23.79
C GLY A 496 13.90 -1.75 -23.11
N LEU A 497 14.54 -0.83 -23.84
CA LEU A 497 15.51 0.14 -23.32
C LEU A 497 14.88 1.46 -22.88
N TYR A 498 13.67 1.75 -23.38
CA TYR A 498 13.01 3.05 -23.22
C TYR A 498 11.64 2.88 -22.59
N ALA A 499 11.35 3.71 -21.60
CA ALA A 499 10.05 3.77 -20.93
C ALA A 499 9.09 4.79 -21.57
N GLY A 500 9.57 5.61 -22.51
CA GLY A 500 8.75 6.55 -23.25
C GLY A 500 9.56 7.64 -23.94
N GLN A 501 8.85 8.63 -24.47
CA GLN A 501 9.41 9.83 -25.08
C GLN A 501 8.81 11.08 -24.45
N THR A 502 9.53 12.18 -24.58
CA THR A 502 9.06 13.50 -24.17
C THR A 502 9.59 14.55 -25.13
N LEU A 503 8.83 15.63 -25.29
CA LEU A 503 9.26 16.81 -26.02
C LEU A 503 9.42 17.95 -25.01
N PRO A 504 10.64 18.17 -24.47
CA PRO A 504 10.91 19.32 -23.62
C PRO A 504 10.78 20.63 -24.42
N ASP A 505 10.61 21.75 -23.72
CA ASP A 505 10.46 23.10 -24.31
C ASP A 505 11.66 23.53 -25.18
N SER A 506 12.79 22.84 -25.05
CA SER A 506 13.96 22.99 -25.93
C SER A 506 13.68 22.62 -27.40
N GLY A 507 12.54 21.98 -27.68
CA GLY A 507 12.12 21.56 -29.01
C GLY A 507 12.85 20.31 -29.54
N LEU A 508 13.76 19.74 -28.75
CA LEU A 508 14.48 18.51 -29.09
C LEU A 508 13.84 17.32 -28.35
N PRO A 509 13.29 16.32 -29.07
CA PRO A 509 12.74 15.13 -28.46
C PRO A 509 13.79 14.40 -27.62
N MET A 510 13.38 13.89 -26.47
CA MET A 510 14.21 13.06 -25.58
C MET A 510 13.51 11.75 -25.29
N LEU A 511 14.30 10.68 -25.16
CA LEU A 511 13.81 9.37 -24.73
C LEU A 511 14.04 9.21 -23.22
N LEU A 512 13.05 8.64 -22.54
CA LEU A 512 13.15 8.21 -21.16
C LEU A 512 13.72 6.79 -21.12
N LEU A 513 14.80 6.59 -20.37
CA LEU A 513 15.43 5.29 -20.19
C LEU A 513 14.64 4.43 -19.19
N ASP A 514 14.37 3.18 -19.57
CA ASP A 514 13.94 2.14 -18.63
C ASP A 514 15.18 1.61 -17.90
N CYS A 515 15.33 1.95 -16.63
CA CYS A 515 16.52 1.57 -15.86
C CYS A 515 16.66 0.06 -15.67
N ALA A 516 15.55 -0.67 -15.54
CA ALA A 516 15.57 -2.13 -15.49
C ALA A 516 15.86 -2.71 -16.87
N GLY A 517 15.25 -2.12 -17.90
CA GLY A 517 15.51 -2.43 -19.30
C GLY A 517 16.99 -2.30 -19.71
N VAL A 518 17.63 -1.21 -19.31
CA VAL A 518 19.07 -0.95 -19.52
C VAL A 518 19.93 -2.01 -18.84
N ALA A 519 19.57 -2.42 -17.61
CA ALA A 519 20.30 -3.48 -16.91
C ALA A 519 20.17 -4.84 -17.61
N ASN A 520 18.95 -5.20 -18.01
CA ASN A 520 18.65 -6.43 -18.74
C ASN A 520 19.39 -6.48 -20.09
N ALA A 521 19.39 -5.37 -20.85
CA ALA A 521 20.10 -5.28 -22.12
C ALA A 521 21.62 -5.37 -21.96
N ALA A 522 22.16 -4.93 -20.82
CA ALA A 522 23.55 -5.09 -20.46
C ALA A 522 23.90 -6.51 -19.94
N GLY A 523 22.92 -7.42 -19.88
CA GLY A 523 23.10 -8.77 -19.36
C GLY A 523 23.35 -8.83 -17.85
N LEU A 524 22.90 -7.81 -17.11
CA LEU A 524 22.90 -7.84 -15.66
C LEU A 524 21.76 -8.74 -15.21
N ASP A 525 22.12 -9.95 -14.80
CA ASP A 525 21.22 -10.85 -14.11
C ASP A 525 21.41 -10.65 -12.60
N PHE A 526 20.45 -9.95 -11.99
CA PHE A 526 20.45 -9.74 -10.55
C PHE A 526 19.91 -10.97 -9.80
N ASP A 527 19.34 -11.97 -10.49
CA ASP A 527 18.82 -13.19 -9.90
C ASP A 527 19.13 -14.48 -10.70
N ARG A 528 20.20 -15.16 -10.25
CA ARG A 528 20.62 -16.57 -10.45
C ARG A 528 21.87 -16.78 -11.29
N HIS A 529 23.04 -16.73 -10.63
CA HIS A 529 24.09 -17.77 -10.76
C HIS A 529 24.95 -17.99 -9.50
N GLY A 530 24.59 -17.38 -8.35
CA GLY A 530 25.24 -17.65 -7.05
C GLY A 530 24.45 -18.55 -6.08
N ARG A 531 23.15 -18.77 -6.34
CA ARG A 531 22.26 -19.53 -5.43
C ARG A 531 21.96 -20.97 -5.86
N ARG A 532 22.38 -21.42 -7.05
CA ARG A 532 21.83 -22.65 -7.67
C ARG A 532 22.73 -23.89 -7.71
N SER A 533 23.94 -23.87 -7.15
CA SER A 533 24.85 -25.04 -7.18
C SER A 533 25.23 -25.60 -5.81
N PHE A 534 24.71 -25.04 -4.71
CA PHE A 534 24.96 -25.54 -3.35
C PHE A 534 23.70 -26.02 -2.61
N GLU A 535 22.50 -25.85 -3.18
CA GLU A 535 21.23 -26.17 -2.50
C GLU A 535 20.58 -27.50 -2.94
N GLU A 536 21.10 -28.21 -3.95
CA GLU A 536 20.52 -29.50 -4.37
C GLU A 536 20.96 -30.73 -3.55
N GLU A 537 21.78 -30.56 -2.51
CA GLU A 537 22.07 -31.64 -1.53
C GLU A 537 21.71 -31.31 -0.07
N ALA A 538 21.12 -30.15 0.22
CA ALA A 538 20.62 -29.85 1.56
C ALA A 538 19.11 -29.59 1.51
N GLY A 539 18.34 -30.55 2.01
CA GLY A 539 16.91 -30.41 2.20
C GLY A 539 16.56 -29.17 3.03
N GLU A 540 15.33 -28.70 2.86
CA GLU A 540 14.66 -27.65 3.63
C GLU A 540 15.25 -27.47 5.06
N VAL A 541 15.91 -26.35 5.28
CA VAL A 541 16.01 -25.74 6.61
C VAL A 541 15.57 -24.29 6.42
N GLU A 542 14.43 -23.95 7.02
CA GLU A 542 14.00 -22.57 7.25
C GLU A 542 15.21 -21.76 7.74
N ALA A 543 15.43 -20.55 7.24
CA ALA A 543 16.51 -19.71 7.75
C ALA A 543 16.26 -19.39 9.23
N THR A 544 16.83 -20.20 10.12
CA THR A 544 16.75 -20.11 11.58
C THR A 544 17.75 -19.06 12.06
N GLY A 545 17.37 -17.79 11.97
CA GLY A 545 18.19 -16.67 12.48
C GLY A 545 17.33 -15.66 13.22
N ILE A 546 17.91 -14.98 14.21
CA ILE A 546 17.22 -13.90 14.93
C ILE A 546 17.43 -12.59 14.14
N PRO A 547 16.36 -11.90 13.68
CA PRO A 547 16.50 -10.61 13.02
C PRO A 547 17.01 -9.56 14.01
N ALA A 548 18.01 -8.77 13.60
CA ALA A 548 18.66 -7.75 14.41
C ALA A 548 18.96 -6.47 13.62
N LEU A 549 18.91 -5.32 14.29
CA LEU A 549 19.36 -4.04 13.76
C LEU A 549 20.86 -3.89 14.01
N LEU A 550 21.64 -3.72 12.94
CA LEU A 550 23.05 -3.36 12.96
C LEU A 550 23.20 -1.83 13.06
N PHE A 551 24.08 -1.35 13.92
CA PHE A 551 24.33 0.08 14.14
C PHE A 551 25.79 0.37 14.50
N CYS A 552 26.24 1.61 14.29
CA CYS A 552 27.48 2.15 14.84
C CYS A 552 27.16 2.85 16.17
N ASP A 553 27.89 2.48 17.22
CA ASP A 553 27.74 3.10 18.54
C ASP A 553 28.61 4.37 18.67
N LEU A 554 28.42 5.13 19.75
CA LEU A 554 29.12 6.40 19.99
C LEU A 554 30.62 6.23 20.24
N ASP A 555 31.05 5.03 20.63
CA ASP A 555 32.46 4.63 20.73
C ASP A 555 33.08 4.17 19.40
N GLY A 556 32.30 4.18 18.31
CA GLY A 556 32.71 3.79 16.96
C GLY A 556 32.70 2.28 16.72
N VAL A 557 32.24 1.47 17.67
CA VAL A 557 32.12 0.02 17.52
C VAL A 557 30.80 -0.34 16.82
N ARG A 558 30.86 -1.30 15.89
CA ARG A 558 29.67 -1.85 15.24
C ARG A 558 29.01 -2.88 16.16
N ARG A 559 27.74 -2.65 16.46
CA ARG A 559 26.93 -3.50 17.33
C ARG A 559 25.63 -3.90 16.67
N ALA A 560 25.04 -5.01 17.12
CA ALA A 560 23.73 -5.46 16.71
C ALA A 560 22.79 -5.57 17.92
N VAL A 561 21.52 -5.25 17.73
CA VAL A 561 20.47 -5.43 18.73
C VAL A 561 19.31 -6.22 18.13
N PRO A 562 18.73 -7.22 18.81
CA PRO A 562 17.57 -7.94 18.31
C PRO A 562 16.43 -6.99 17.94
N LEU A 563 15.88 -7.15 16.74
CA LEU A 563 14.87 -6.23 16.21
C LEU A 563 13.60 -6.20 17.07
N ALA A 564 13.27 -7.33 17.71
CA ALA A 564 12.14 -7.46 18.61
C ALA A 564 12.22 -6.53 19.84
N ALA A 565 13.40 -6.03 20.20
CA ALA A 565 13.58 -5.11 21.31
C ALA A 565 13.57 -3.63 20.88
N VAL A 566 13.55 -3.34 19.57
CA VAL A 566 13.57 -1.98 19.02
C VAL A 566 12.14 -1.57 18.68
N ASP A 567 11.61 -0.57 19.40
CA ASP A 567 10.32 0.06 19.08
C ASP A 567 10.45 1.00 17.87
N ARG A 568 11.43 1.91 17.92
CA ARG A 568 11.73 2.86 16.83
C ARG A 568 13.11 3.50 16.98
N VAL A 569 13.61 4.06 15.88
CA VAL A 569 14.84 4.88 15.83
C VAL A 569 14.46 6.34 15.63
N GLU A 570 15.00 7.25 16.45
CA GLU A 570 14.67 8.67 16.41
C GLU A 570 15.92 9.54 16.37
N GLN A 571 15.82 10.69 15.72
CA GLN A 571 16.84 11.74 15.78
C GLN A 571 16.40 12.80 16.80
N VAL A 572 17.24 13.05 17.80
CA VAL A 572 16.94 14.01 18.87
C VAL A 572 18.00 15.10 18.96
N ASP A 573 17.56 16.32 19.28
CA ASP A 573 18.48 17.42 19.61
C ASP A 573 19.21 17.11 20.92
N ALA A 574 20.54 17.25 20.93
CA ALA A 574 21.35 17.00 22.10
C ALA A 574 20.96 17.88 23.31
N ALA A 575 20.33 19.04 23.08
CA ALA A 575 19.79 19.90 24.14
C ALA A 575 18.68 19.24 24.97
N ASN A 576 18.02 18.20 24.44
CA ASN A 576 16.99 17.43 25.14
C ASN A 576 17.56 16.34 26.04
N ILE A 577 18.88 16.12 26.02
CA ILE A 577 19.57 15.15 26.86
C ILE A 577 20.21 15.87 28.04
N ARG A 578 19.93 15.43 29.26
CA ARG A 578 20.50 16.01 30.48
C ARG A 578 20.92 14.93 31.47
N PHE A 579 22.03 15.16 32.15
CA PHE A 579 22.41 14.35 33.30
C PHE A 579 21.64 14.84 34.54
N ALA A 580 20.67 14.04 35.00
CA ALA A 580 19.79 14.39 36.11
C ALA A 580 19.40 13.15 36.93
N GLY A 581 19.46 13.26 38.26
CA GLY A 581 19.17 12.12 39.13
C GLY A 581 20.19 10.99 39.06
N GLY A 582 21.45 11.29 38.73
CA GLY A 582 22.55 10.32 38.68
C GLY A 582 22.65 9.51 37.39
N ARG A 583 21.85 9.82 36.35
CA ARG A 583 21.87 9.18 35.03
C ARG A 583 21.57 10.18 33.91
N HIS A 584 21.90 9.84 32.67
CA HIS A 584 21.43 10.61 31.51
C HIS A 584 19.94 10.34 31.27
N ARG A 585 19.22 11.39 30.92
CA ARG A 585 17.79 11.37 30.64
C ARG A 585 17.50 12.13 29.37
N LEU A 586 16.61 11.60 28.55
CA LEU A 586 16.13 12.20 27.32
C LEU A 586 14.71 12.74 27.52
N THR A 587 14.48 13.98 27.11
CA THR A 587 13.13 14.55 27.04
C THR A 587 12.61 14.45 25.62
N ILE A 588 11.57 13.64 25.42
CA ILE A 588 10.92 13.47 24.12
C ILE A 588 9.42 13.26 24.32
N ASP A 589 8.60 13.82 23.43
CA ASP A 589 7.13 13.75 23.50
C ASP A 589 6.55 14.19 24.86
N GLY A 590 7.20 15.13 25.54
CA GLY A 590 6.79 15.61 26.88
C GLY A 590 7.03 14.62 28.02
N ARG A 591 7.70 13.50 27.76
CA ARG A 591 8.11 12.49 28.75
C ARG A 591 9.61 12.53 28.99
N ILE A 592 10.04 12.06 30.15
CA ILE A 592 11.45 11.93 30.52
C ILE A 592 11.79 10.45 30.55
N LEU A 593 12.62 10.00 29.63
CA LEU A 593 13.06 8.60 29.52
C LEU A 593 14.51 8.45 30.02
N PRO A 594 14.86 7.30 30.60
CA PRO A 594 16.26 7.01 30.89
C PRO A 594 17.04 6.83 29.58
N LEU A 595 18.25 7.37 29.52
CA LEU A 595 19.14 7.26 28.36
C LEU A 595 20.39 6.46 28.74
N ALA A 596 20.57 5.32 28.08
CA ALA A 596 21.81 4.55 28.04
C ALA A 596 22.69 5.03 26.88
N ALA A 597 24.00 4.93 27.03
CA ALA A 597 24.97 5.27 26.00
C ALA A 597 26.29 4.53 26.26
N GLN A 598 27.01 4.17 25.20
CA GLN A 598 28.38 3.68 25.27
C GLN A 598 29.28 4.61 24.45
N GLY A 599 29.84 5.63 25.11
CA GLY A 599 30.66 6.65 24.47
C GLY A 599 30.35 8.07 24.98
N GLU A 600 30.98 9.06 24.38
CA GLU A 600 30.78 10.47 24.74
C GLU A 600 29.57 11.08 24.01
N LEU A 601 28.65 11.66 24.78
CA LEU A 601 27.46 12.37 24.27
C LEU A 601 27.75 13.86 23.97
N GLU A 602 28.86 14.40 24.45
CA GLU A 602 29.18 15.83 24.38
C GLU A 602 29.64 16.27 22.97
N GLY A 603 29.28 17.50 22.57
CA GLY A 603 29.76 18.12 21.33
C GLY A 603 28.94 17.79 20.06
N ARG A 604 27.88 17.00 20.16
CA ARG A 604 26.98 16.65 19.06
C ARG A 604 25.74 17.56 19.04
N ALA A 605 25.28 17.97 17.86
CA ALA A 605 24.06 18.78 17.72
C ALA A 605 22.78 17.91 17.69
N GLN A 606 22.87 16.76 17.01
CA GLN A 606 21.82 15.75 16.94
C GLN A 606 22.41 14.37 17.26
N ILE A 607 21.61 13.52 17.89
CA ILE A 607 21.99 12.17 18.30
C ILE A 607 20.87 11.21 17.88
N SER A 608 21.26 10.10 17.26
CA SER A 608 20.38 8.98 16.95
C SER A 608 20.08 8.21 18.24
N VAL A 609 18.82 7.91 18.51
CA VAL A 609 18.40 7.18 19.71
C VAL A 609 17.52 6.00 19.32
N LEU A 610 17.88 4.82 19.79
CA LEU A 610 17.02 3.63 19.76
C LEU A 610 16.06 3.69 20.95
N ARG A 611 14.75 3.65 20.70
CA ARG A 611 13.76 3.39 21.75
C ARG A 611 13.64 1.88 21.91
N LEU A 612 14.13 1.38 23.04
CA LEU A 612 14.12 -0.03 23.37
C LEU A 612 12.97 -0.33 24.33
N THR A 613 12.28 -1.45 24.12
CA THR A 613 11.17 -1.89 24.96
C THR A 613 11.25 -3.38 25.25
N ASP A 614 10.91 -3.77 26.47
CA ASP A 614 10.64 -5.17 26.85
C ASP A 614 9.12 -5.47 26.92
N GLY A 615 8.30 -4.50 26.48
CA GLY A 615 6.83 -4.52 26.57
C GLY A 615 6.28 -3.91 27.87
N SER A 616 7.11 -3.72 28.91
CA SER A 616 6.71 -3.17 30.21
C SER A 616 7.45 -1.88 30.57
N SER A 617 8.72 -1.79 30.19
CA SER A 617 9.62 -0.68 30.46
C SER A 617 10.20 -0.17 29.15
N GLU A 618 10.52 1.12 29.11
CA GLU A 618 11.16 1.75 27.96
C GLU A 618 12.52 2.34 28.38
N VAL A 619 13.54 2.08 27.57
CA VAL A 619 14.87 2.66 27.72
C VAL A 619 15.31 3.24 26.39
N SER A 620 15.80 4.47 26.39
CA SER A 620 16.44 5.06 25.23
C SER A 620 17.91 4.69 25.20
N TYR A 621 18.46 4.33 24.04
CA TYR A 621 19.89 4.03 23.85
C TYR A 621 20.47 4.92 22.76
N ALA A 622 21.44 5.75 23.10
CA ALA A 622 22.09 6.65 22.14
C ALA A 622 23.09 5.90 21.26
N ILE A 623 23.02 6.11 19.95
CA ILE A 623 23.90 5.53 18.94
C ILE A 623 24.44 6.65 18.03
N ASP A 624 25.47 6.34 17.25
CA ASP A 624 25.94 7.26 16.21
C ASP A 624 24.99 7.21 15.01
N GLU A 625 24.85 6.03 14.41
CA GLU A 625 23.96 5.79 13.26
C GLU A 625 23.43 4.35 13.24
N ALA A 626 22.17 4.19 12.80
CA ALA A 626 21.62 2.88 12.46
C ALA A 626 22.03 2.51 11.02
N ILE A 627 22.44 1.27 10.80
CA ILE A 627 23.03 0.81 9.53
C ILE A 627 22.01 0.01 8.70
N ASP A 628 21.62 -1.19 9.16
CA ASP A 628 20.74 -2.11 8.40
C ASP A 628 20.11 -3.19 9.30
N ILE A 629 19.11 -3.93 8.80
CA ILE A 629 18.51 -5.09 9.47
C ILE A 629 19.10 -6.38 8.88
N VAL A 630 19.71 -7.20 9.74
CA VAL A 630 20.45 -8.41 9.39
C VAL A 630 19.91 -9.63 10.14
N MET A 631 20.13 -10.83 9.61
CA MET A 631 19.84 -12.09 10.33
C MET A 631 21.09 -12.52 11.08
N LEU A 632 21.01 -12.57 12.41
CA LEU A 632 22.12 -13.07 13.23
C LEU A 632 22.30 -14.58 13.01
N PRO A 633 23.56 -15.06 12.92
CA PRO A 633 23.84 -16.48 12.86
C PRO A 633 23.44 -17.19 14.16
N GLU A 634 23.13 -18.49 14.10
CA GLU A 634 22.84 -19.30 15.30
C GLU A 634 24.06 -19.41 16.24
N GLU A 635 25.26 -19.40 15.67
CA GLU A 635 26.52 -19.45 16.41
C GLU A 635 26.91 -18.04 16.91
N ILE A 636 26.40 -17.68 18.08
CA ILE A 636 26.85 -16.50 18.84
C ILE A 636 27.82 -16.97 19.93
N VAL A 637 28.99 -16.35 20.01
CA VAL A 637 29.94 -16.59 21.11
C VAL A 637 29.54 -15.71 22.28
N PRO A 638 29.02 -16.27 23.40
CA PRO A 638 28.54 -15.45 24.51
C PRO A 638 29.70 -14.74 25.23
N ALA A 639 29.44 -13.54 25.73
CA ALA A 639 30.37 -12.83 26.59
C ALA A 639 30.55 -13.59 27.91
N ARG A 640 31.79 -13.62 28.44
CA ARG A 640 32.11 -14.34 29.68
C ARG A 640 31.89 -13.52 30.95
N GLU A 641 31.75 -12.20 30.79
CA GLU A 641 31.55 -11.25 31.88
C GLU A 641 30.26 -10.45 31.63
N PRO A 642 29.42 -10.22 32.66
CA PRO A 642 28.24 -9.36 32.52
C PRO A 642 28.64 -7.93 32.14
N GLY A 643 27.96 -7.35 31.15
CA GLY A 643 28.29 -6.01 30.65
C GLY A 643 27.40 -5.60 29.47
N PRO A 644 27.77 -4.54 28.73
CA PRO A 644 26.97 -4.03 27.62
C PRO A 644 26.91 -4.99 26.40
N VAL A 645 27.69 -6.07 26.39
CA VAL A 645 27.81 -7.00 25.28
C VAL A 645 27.34 -8.40 25.73
N ALA A 646 26.32 -8.94 25.07
CA ALA A 646 25.78 -10.28 25.35
C ALA A 646 26.64 -11.38 24.69
N GLY A 647 27.26 -11.05 23.57
CA GLY A 647 28.08 -11.97 22.80
C GLY A 647 28.62 -11.33 21.53
N VAL A 648 29.36 -12.10 20.76
CA VAL A 648 29.92 -11.69 19.48
C VAL A 648 29.42 -12.67 18.41
N ALA A 649 28.91 -12.12 17.32
CA ALA A 649 28.57 -12.86 16.12
C ALA A 649 29.53 -12.53 14.98
N LEU A 650 29.74 -13.48 14.07
CA LEU A 650 30.47 -13.24 12.84
C LEU A 650 29.45 -12.94 11.73
N LEU A 651 29.42 -11.70 11.26
CA LEU A 651 28.56 -11.27 10.16
C LEU A 651 29.44 -10.83 8.99
N ASP A 652 29.29 -11.45 7.82
CA ASP A 652 30.08 -11.16 6.61
C ASP A 652 31.62 -11.17 6.82
N GLY A 653 32.09 -11.98 7.78
CA GLY A 653 33.51 -12.09 8.13
C GLY A 653 34.02 -11.01 9.09
N GLU A 654 33.16 -10.09 9.54
CA GLU A 654 33.44 -9.12 10.59
C GLU A 654 32.86 -9.57 11.94
N GLN A 655 33.58 -9.26 13.03
CA GLN A 655 33.09 -9.50 14.39
C GLN A 655 32.17 -8.36 14.81
N ILE A 656 30.91 -8.69 15.12
CA ILE A 656 29.90 -7.74 15.57
C ILE A 656 29.50 -8.08 17.01
N GLU A 657 29.53 -7.10 17.88
CA GLU A 657 29.07 -7.25 19.27
C GLU A 657 27.54 -7.18 19.34
N LEU A 658 26.92 -8.07 20.11
CA LEU A 658 25.49 -8.00 20.39
C LEU A 658 25.27 -7.19 21.66
N LEU A 659 24.44 -6.15 21.57
CA LEU A 659 24.04 -5.36 22.72
C LEU A 659 23.27 -6.23 23.73
N ASP A 660 23.71 -6.23 24.99
CA ASP A 660 23.02 -6.97 26.06
C ASP A 660 21.80 -6.20 26.56
N MET A 661 20.62 -6.63 26.10
CA MET A 661 19.35 -6.05 26.53
C MET A 661 19.10 -6.22 28.03
N MET A 662 19.51 -7.35 28.63
CA MET A 662 19.32 -7.56 30.06
C MET A 662 20.15 -6.57 30.87
N TRP A 663 21.37 -6.29 30.43
CA TRP A 663 22.21 -5.26 31.04
C TRP A 663 21.63 -3.86 30.85
N VAL A 664 21.17 -3.52 29.63
CA VAL A 664 20.58 -2.21 29.34
C VAL A 664 19.38 -1.95 30.25
N PHE A 665 18.46 -2.91 30.36
CA PHE A 665 17.27 -2.74 31.19
C PHE A 665 17.59 -2.77 32.70
N ASP A 666 18.44 -3.68 33.18
CA ASP A 666 18.77 -3.72 34.63
C ASP A 666 19.53 -2.47 35.09
N ALA A 667 20.48 -1.98 34.27
CA ALA A 667 21.33 -0.85 34.63
C ALA A 667 20.67 0.52 34.39
N HIS A 668 19.86 0.65 33.34
CA HIS A 668 19.38 1.96 32.88
C HIS A 668 17.88 2.15 32.96
N ALA A 669 17.05 1.10 32.96
CA ALA A 669 15.62 1.31 33.12
C ALA A 669 15.31 2.06 34.41
N ASP A 670 14.33 2.96 34.32
CA ASP A 670 13.69 3.44 35.53
C ASP A 670 12.91 2.25 36.08
N ARG A 671 13.41 1.66 37.17
CA ARG A 671 12.67 0.64 37.90
C ARG A 671 11.45 1.32 38.50
N ASP A 672 10.32 1.38 37.82
CA ASP A 672 9.05 1.71 38.45
C ASP A 672 7.82 1.26 37.64
N ASP A 673 6.78 0.89 38.39
CA ASP A 673 5.41 0.50 37.99
C ASP A 673 5.17 -0.98 37.67
N MET A 674 5.29 -1.85 38.71
CA MET A 674 4.25 -2.89 38.87
C MET A 674 2.90 -2.17 38.68
N GLY A 675 2.09 -2.61 37.71
CA GLY A 675 0.81 -1.98 37.42
C GLY A 675 0.04 -1.72 38.71
N ASP A 676 -0.64 -0.57 38.80
CA ASP A 676 -1.29 -0.06 40.01
C ASP A 676 -2.23 -1.11 40.68
N ALA A 677 -2.70 -2.10 39.92
CA ALA A 677 -3.53 -3.21 40.38
C ALA A 677 -2.79 -4.27 41.23
N GLU A 678 -1.47 -4.47 41.06
CA GLU A 678 -0.70 -5.51 41.76
C GLU A 678 0.13 -4.97 42.94
N ARG A 679 0.31 -3.65 43.04
CA ARG A 679 1.05 -3.04 44.16
C ARG A 679 0.32 -3.23 45.49
N PRO A 680 1.03 -3.60 46.58
CA PRO A 680 0.42 -3.67 47.90
C PRO A 680 -0.09 -2.29 48.33
N VAL A 681 -1.37 -2.21 48.69
CA VAL A 681 -2.00 -0.96 49.08
C VAL A 681 -1.57 -0.57 50.50
N CYS A 682 -0.94 0.59 50.65
CA CYS A 682 -0.68 1.22 51.94
C CYS A 682 -1.78 2.26 52.22
N LEU A 683 -2.68 1.95 53.15
CA LEU A 683 -3.74 2.88 53.56
C LEU A 683 -3.20 3.85 54.62
N ILE A 684 -3.24 5.15 54.35
CA ILE A 684 -2.87 6.19 55.32
C ILE A 684 -4.13 6.63 56.07
N GLN A 685 -4.13 6.47 57.40
CA GLN A 685 -5.23 6.89 58.27
C GLN A 685 -4.83 8.10 59.14
N GLY A 686 -5.65 9.16 59.08
CA GLY A 686 -5.59 10.28 60.01
C GLY A 686 -4.74 11.48 59.59
N ASP A 687 -4.27 11.56 58.34
CA ASP A 687 -3.51 12.73 57.83
C ASP A 687 -3.59 12.85 56.28
N ASN A 688 -4.80 12.96 55.73
CA ASN A 688 -5.03 12.91 54.26
C ASN A 688 -4.33 14.03 53.48
N ASP A 689 -4.17 15.22 54.07
CA ASP A 689 -3.56 16.40 53.43
C ASP A 689 -2.30 16.93 54.15
N GLY A 690 -1.81 16.21 55.17
CA GLY A 690 -0.74 16.73 56.03
C GLY A 690 0.67 16.23 55.70
N TRP A 691 1.49 16.15 56.75
CA TRP A 691 2.93 15.89 56.64
C TRP A 691 3.22 14.49 56.07
N ILE A 692 2.38 13.50 56.42
CA ILE A 692 2.54 12.12 55.92
C ILE A 692 2.26 12.07 54.41
N ALA A 693 1.19 12.73 53.94
CA ALA A 693 0.85 12.82 52.52
C ALA A 693 1.91 13.57 51.69
N SER A 694 2.60 14.56 52.26
CA SER A 694 3.58 15.36 51.52
C SER A 694 4.99 14.75 51.49
N PHE A 695 5.42 14.10 52.56
CA PHE A 695 6.82 13.66 52.71
C PHE A 695 7.00 12.14 52.78
N VAL A 696 5.97 11.42 53.23
CA VAL A 696 6.05 9.95 53.37
C VAL A 696 5.45 9.26 52.14
N ARG A 697 4.40 9.83 51.53
CA ARG A 697 3.79 9.27 50.31
C ARG A 697 4.80 9.06 49.16
N PRO A 698 5.62 10.05 48.74
CA PRO A 698 6.57 9.83 47.65
C PRO A 698 7.58 8.73 47.99
N LEU A 699 7.98 8.64 49.27
CA LEU A 699 8.86 7.59 49.75
C LEU A 699 8.23 6.20 49.66
N LEU A 700 6.94 6.07 49.99
CA LEU A 700 6.19 4.81 49.90
C LEU A 700 5.96 4.38 48.45
N GLU A 701 5.60 5.32 47.58
CA GLU A 701 5.39 5.09 46.14
C GLU A 701 6.70 4.64 45.48
N THR A 702 7.83 5.31 45.77
CA THR A 702 9.17 4.89 45.31
C THR A 702 9.61 3.54 45.90
N SER A 703 9.00 3.11 47.01
CA SER A 703 9.29 1.80 47.64
C SER A 703 8.30 0.71 47.18
N GLY A 704 7.50 0.97 46.15
CA GLY A 704 6.63 0.01 45.50
C GLY A 704 5.24 -0.18 46.12
N TYR A 705 4.80 0.71 47.02
CA TYR A 705 3.43 0.68 47.57
C TYR A 705 2.51 1.61 46.78
N ARG A 706 1.26 1.20 46.57
CA ARG A 706 0.20 2.13 46.16
C ARG A 706 -0.40 2.79 47.39
N VAL A 707 -0.26 4.11 47.49
CA VAL A 707 -0.75 4.87 48.65
C VAL A 707 -2.20 5.28 48.43
N ALA A 708 -3.07 4.87 49.35
CA ALA A 708 -4.48 5.23 49.35
C ALA A 708 -4.86 5.93 50.66
N PHE A 709 -5.80 6.87 50.58
CA PHE A 709 -6.39 7.53 51.75
C PHE A 709 -7.80 6.99 52.06
N GLU A 710 -8.46 6.41 51.05
CA GLU A 710 -9.69 5.64 51.14
C GLU A 710 -9.56 4.42 50.23
N LEU A 711 -10.09 3.26 50.66
CA LEU A 711 -10.07 2.02 49.86
C LEU A 711 -11.26 1.97 48.90
N ALA A 712 -11.03 1.47 47.69
CA ALA A 712 -12.11 1.20 46.74
C ALA A 712 -13.00 0.02 47.21
N PRO A 713 -14.27 -0.08 46.76
CA PRO A 713 -15.15 -1.18 47.14
C PRO A 713 -14.56 -2.56 46.79
N GLY A 714 -14.33 -3.41 47.78
CA GLY A 714 -13.74 -4.76 47.61
C GLY A 714 -12.21 -4.83 47.67
N GLU A 715 -11.52 -3.69 47.77
CA GLU A 715 -10.07 -3.60 47.91
C GLU A 715 -9.62 -3.81 49.36
N ARG A 716 -8.45 -4.44 49.54
CA ARG A 716 -7.86 -4.67 50.88
C ARG A 716 -6.49 -4.01 50.99
N ALA A 717 -6.27 -3.29 52.10
CA ALA A 717 -4.95 -2.77 52.42
C ALA A 717 -3.98 -3.92 52.72
N ALA A 718 -2.75 -3.83 52.20
CA ALA A 718 -1.66 -4.69 52.58
C ALA A 718 -1.04 -4.27 53.91
N VAL A 719 -1.06 -2.96 54.22
CA VAL A 719 -0.61 -2.37 55.48
C VAL A 719 -1.32 -1.04 55.72
N VAL A 720 -1.52 -0.68 56.99
CA VAL A 720 -2.12 0.61 57.38
C VAL A 720 -1.07 1.46 58.10
N LEU A 721 -0.88 2.69 57.64
CA LEU A 721 -0.01 3.66 58.27
C LEU A 721 -0.86 4.66 59.07
N SER A 722 -0.59 4.80 60.37
CA SER A 722 -1.39 5.65 61.27
C SER A 722 -0.50 6.56 62.12
N SER A 723 -0.93 7.79 62.37
CA SER A 723 -0.28 8.71 63.32
C SER A 723 -0.79 8.48 64.74
N ASP A 724 0.04 8.74 65.76
CA ASP A 724 -0.26 8.54 67.20
C ASP A 724 -1.62 9.08 67.70
N ASP A 725 -2.20 10.09 67.03
CA ASP A 725 -3.42 10.79 67.46
C ASP A 725 -4.72 10.15 66.90
N ALA A 726 -4.63 9.16 66.01
CA ALA A 726 -5.79 8.55 65.35
C ALA A 726 -6.09 7.14 65.92
N ALA A 727 -7.30 6.94 66.45
CA ALA A 727 -7.76 5.59 66.78
C ALA A 727 -7.93 4.78 65.48
N PRO A 728 -7.42 3.54 65.38
CA PRO A 728 -7.56 2.75 64.17
C PRO A 728 -9.04 2.45 63.92
N ALA A 729 -9.58 3.01 62.83
CA ALA A 729 -10.97 2.80 62.46
C ALA A 729 -11.13 1.39 61.89
N SER A 730 -11.89 0.56 62.62
CA SER A 730 -12.43 -0.77 62.28
C SER A 730 -11.48 -1.84 61.74
N ALA A 731 -11.44 -2.96 62.46
CA ALA A 731 -10.77 -4.19 62.08
C ALA A 731 -11.36 -4.79 60.79
N GLU A 732 -10.55 -4.85 59.73
CA GLU A 732 -10.57 -5.95 58.76
C GLU A 732 -9.21 -6.12 58.05
N THR A 733 -8.38 -7.03 58.60
CA THR A 733 -7.35 -7.88 57.96
C THR A 733 -5.96 -7.35 57.52
N ALA A 734 -5.57 -6.11 57.81
CA ALA A 734 -4.23 -5.57 57.48
C ALA A 734 -3.37 -5.20 58.72
N PRO A 735 -2.05 -5.45 58.71
CA PRO A 735 -1.14 -5.01 59.77
C PRO A 735 -1.00 -3.48 59.84
N VAL A 736 -0.80 -2.93 61.04
CA VAL A 736 -0.69 -1.47 61.27
C VAL A 736 0.74 -1.10 61.64
N VAL A 737 1.27 -0.02 61.05
CA VAL A 737 2.52 0.65 61.43
C VAL A 737 2.18 2.04 61.97
N ARG A 738 2.58 2.33 63.20
CA ARG A 738 2.31 3.62 63.86
C ARG A 738 3.51 4.55 63.75
N LEU A 739 3.26 5.79 63.36
CA LEU A 739 4.27 6.85 63.28
C LEU A 739 4.18 7.77 64.49
N ARG A 740 5.32 7.88 65.19
CA ARG A 740 5.47 8.80 66.33
C ARG A 740 6.21 10.07 65.96
N ARG A 741 5.81 11.17 66.60
CA ARG A 741 6.42 12.51 66.42
C ARG A 741 7.68 12.71 67.26
N GLY A 742 7.77 12.06 68.41
CA GLY A 742 8.92 12.15 69.33
C GLY A 742 10.01 11.14 69.01
N ARG A 743 11.29 11.50 69.21
CA ARG A 743 12.44 10.61 68.95
C ARG A 743 12.62 9.52 70.01
N VAL A 744 12.06 9.67 71.21
CA VAL A 744 12.09 8.67 72.29
C VAL A 744 10.73 7.95 72.37
N ALA A 745 10.75 6.63 72.53
CA ALA A 745 9.54 5.80 72.63
C ALA A 745 8.86 6.00 73.99
N ALA A 746 7.53 5.96 74.04
CA ALA A 746 6.74 6.27 75.25
C ALA A 746 6.78 5.15 76.31
N GLY A 747 7.41 4.00 76.01
CA GLY A 747 7.60 2.88 76.93
C GLY A 747 8.36 1.72 76.29
N THR A 748 8.62 0.64 77.05
CA THR A 748 9.33 -0.56 76.56
C THR A 748 8.50 -1.45 75.63
N LEU A 749 7.19 -1.19 75.51
CA LEU A 749 6.23 -1.90 74.67
C LEU A 749 5.74 -1.06 73.48
N ASP A 750 6.36 0.10 73.25
CA ASP A 750 6.01 1.00 72.15
C ASP A 750 6.70 0.56 70.85
N ASP A 751 5.91 0.07 69.90
CA ASP A 751 6.34 -0.45 68.60
C ASP A 751 6.27 0.60 67.47
N SER A 752 6.09 1.88 67.82
CA SER A 752 5.97 2.97 66.85
C SER A 752 7.31 3.45 66.27
N VAL A 753 7.27 3.78 64.99
CA VAL A 753 8.44 4.25 64.23
C VAL A 753 8.53 5.77 64.28
N TYR A 754 9.73 6.30 64.56
CA TYR A 754 9.96 7.72 64.49
C TYR A 754 9.77 8.23 63.06
N ARG A 755 8.86 9.18 62.85
CA ARG A 755 8.41 9.57 61.50
C ARG A 755 9.50 10.06 60.54
N TYR A 756 10.65 10.50 61.05
CA TYR A 756 11.78 10.94 60.22
C TYR A 756 12.86 9.85 60.01
N ASP A 757 12.68 8.66 60.59
CA ASP A 757 13.58 7.52 60.41
C ASP A 757 13.16 6.70 59.17
N ARG A 758 13.69 7.13 58.01
CA ARG A 758 13.40 6.49 56.71
C ARG A 758 13.71 4.99 56.73
N ALA A 759 14.86 4.60 57.25
CA ALA A 759 15.30 3.20 57.27
C ALA A 759 14.42 2.37 58.22
N GLY A 760 14.10 2.90 59.40
CA GLY A 760 13.20 2.26 60.36
C GLY A 760 11.79 2.09 59.81
N LEU A 761 11.27 3.06 59.05
CA LEU A 761 9.93 2.99 58.46
C LEU A 761 9.83 1.90 57.38
N LEU A 762 10.77 1.88 56.43
CA LEU A 762 10.78 0.86 55.38
C LEU A 762 10.95 -0.55 55.98
N SER A 763 11.84 -0.71 56.96
CA SER A 763 12.03 -1.98 57.65
C SER A 763 10.78 -2.45 58.40
N ALA A 764 10.03 -1.54 59.03
CA ALA A 764 8.78 -1.88 59.73
C ALA A 764 7.66 -2.28 58.75
N LEU A 765 7.59 -1.63 57.59
CA LEU A 765 6.62 -1.95 56.53
C LEU A 765 6.92 -3.32 55.90
N ASP A 766 8.18 -3.60 55.59
CA ASP A 766 8.61 -4.91 55.07
C ASP A 766 8.35 -6.03 56.08
N ALA A 767 8.68 -5.83 57.36
CA ALA A 767 8.46 -6.83 58.41
C ALA A 767 6.98 -7.20 58.58
N LYS A 768 6.06 -6.27 58.32
CA LYS A 768 4.62 -6.48 58.44
C LYS A 768 3.99 -7.05 57.16
N THR A 769 4.60 -6.85 55.99
CA THR A 769 4.06 -7.29 54.69
C THR A 769 4.69 -8.58 54.16
N ALA A 770 5.88 -8.97 54.64
CA ALA A 770 6.58 -10.21 54.26
C ALA A 770 5.83 -11.53 54.59
N GLY A 771 4.76 -11.49 55.39
CA GLY A 771 3.91 -12.66 55.66
C GLY A 771 2.85 -12.97 54.60
N LYS A 772 2.76 -12.17 53.53
CA LYS A 772 1.80 -12.32 52.43
C LYS A 772 2.40 -12.04 51.02
N ARG A 773 3.73 -11.85 50.92
CA ARG A 773 4.44 -11.71 49.63
C ARG A 773 4.68 -13.07 48.99
#